data_AF-A0AAU6MMK9-F1
#
_entry.id   AF-A0AAU6MMK9-F1
#
_cell.length_a   1.000
_cell.length_b   1.000
_cell.length_c   1.000
_cell.angle_alpha   90.00
_cell.angle_beta   90.00
_cell.angle_gamma   90.00
#
_symmetry.space_group_name_H-M   'P 1'
#
loop_
_entity.id
_entity.type
_entity.pdbx_description
1 polymer ?
#
loop_
_entity_poly.entity_id
_entity_poly.type
_entity_poly.pdbx_seq_one_letter_code
_entity_poly.pdbx_strand_id
1 'polypeptide(L)'
;MPVKVSVVIPVYNPGKYIDPCIDSLLRQTLPAREFEVLFVNDGSTDDTCERLEKLAGEHPHFRVITIPNSGWPGKPRNIGVDEAKGEYVQFVDQDDYLASGALEQLYDMGNRNGSDIVIGKVASNFRGVPQGVFKKNREKCTLRDAPLYDSLTPHKMFRTEFLRENGIAYPEGKRRLEDQLYMMQAYFPAKVVSILGSYTCYYYSRRDDGQNAGSAKIIPSGYYGNLREVLDVVVANTEPGEFRDKLLRRFYRVEMLGRLSEPAVLTYDPEYLDEMCDAVRGLAAHFMDDGVHDGLGPVLRLRSTLLRNNDRQGLVQVSRFAASVKAAARLEKFAWRPDGRIDLTISGRLVHGEDRAPLKLLRRDGRYFLHPDITEGLLPDGELLDVTDDLSGYSAELSLRNRETAVEWPCPASFTTRVEELGNDICEVVLHGSGQIGSEAVKGRGRVSRGFWDVWVPLRGLGLVRKARLGADRAPEVDAACVPASLGSPARAVIPYFTHPHSNLTLDVARRAKKLAEYLEGRPVRRSPGSRTELRLDLFTTSATAPSETTLVLSPADGSDGPSHQLRTGLRPVDGRAHLAVPGRAPGVAPGPWKLAVRLDGDKDPAFHLCDVTVAKGGRITVSPSLPAIPPEVMREIAGRRRKAMLRRALRAVGGPLVRRLPAKSRKRARRLAARFTG
;
A
#
# COMPACT_ATOMS: atom_id res chain seq x y z
N MET A 1 16.08 -2.22 34.15
CA MET A 1 16.31 -2.91 32.86
C MET A 1 16.97 -1.89 31.92
N PRO A 2 17.85 -2.31 31.01
CA PRO A 2 18.49 -1.38 30.07
C PRO A 2 17.43 -0.75 29.14
N VAL A 3 17.67 0.50 28.74
CA VAL A 3 16.88 1.17 27.71
C VAL A 3 17.19 0.48 26.37
N LYS A 4 16.15 0.03 25.67
CA LYS A 4 16.27 -0.66 24.37
C LYS A 4 16.33 0.33 23.22
N VAL A 5 15.49 1.37 23.29
CA VAL A 5 15.35 2.37 22.22
C VAL A 5 15.35 3.78 22.79
N SER A 6 16.15 4.67 22.21
CA SER A 6 16.01 6.13 22.38
C SER A 6 15.37 6.71 21.14
N VAL A 7 14.19 7.30 21.29
CA VAL A 7 13.54 8.04 20.20
C VAL A 7 14.07 9.47 20.21
N VAL A 8 14.69 9.92 19.12
CA VAL A 8 15.27 11.26 18.99
C VAL A 8 14.38 12.11 18.09
N ILE A 9 13.93 13.25 18.62
CA ILE A 9 13.01 14.16 17.95
C ILE A 9 13.63 15.56 17.91
N PRO A 10 14.05 16.06 16.74
CA PRO A 10 14.42 17.47 16.58
C PRO A 10 13.14 18.32 16.61
N VAL A 11 13.11 19.34 17.47
CA VAL A 11 11.92 20.17 17.69
C VAL A 11 12.23 21.64 17.45
N TYR A 12 11.45 22.30 16.58
CA TYR A 12 11.49 23.76 16.38
C TYR A 12 10.11 24.28 15.95
N ASN A 13 9.47 25.07 16.81
CA ASN A 13 8.17 25.72 16.58
C ASN A 13 7.08 24.82 15.93
N PRO A 14 6.82 23.60 16.43
CA PRO A 14 5.81 22.71 15.86
C PRO A 14 4.36 23.14 16.13
N GLY A 15 4.07 24.00 17.12
CA GLY A 15 2.71 24.31 17.53
C GLY A 15 1.82 23.06 17.71
N LYS A 16 0.71 22.97 16.98
CA LYS A 16 -0.23 21.83 17.03
C LYS A 16 0.28 20.54 16.38
N TYR A 17 1.32 20.61 15.54
CA TYR A 17 1.73 19.46 14.71
C TYR A 17 2.50 18.39 15.47
N ILE A 18 2.99 18.69 16.67
CA ILE A 18 3.67 17.71 17.55
C ILE A 18 2.70 16.76 18.25
N ASP A 19 1.41 17.11 18.34
CA ASP A 19 0.44 16.33 19.11
C ASP A 19 0.30 14.90 18.59
N PRO A 20 0.14 14.64 17.27
CA PRO A 20 0.11 13.28 16.74
C PRO A 20 1.39 12.48 17.00
N CYS A 21 2.55 13.15 17.03
CA CYS A 21 3.83 12.53 17.35
C CYS A 21 3.83 12.03 18.80
N ILE A 22 3.54 12.91 19.76
CA ILE A 22 3.45 12.59 21.20
C ILE A 22 2.44 11.47 21.44
N ASP A 23 1.24 11.61 20.90
CA ASP A 23 0.17 10.62 20.97
C ASP A 23 0.62 9.23 20.50
N SER A 24 1.45 9.18 19.46
CA SER A 24 1.95 7.92 18.91
C SER A 24 2.98 7.24 19.80
N LEU A 25 3.77 8.02 20.55
CA LEU A 25 4.77 7.53 21.50
C LEU A 25 4.10 6.97 22.76
N LEU A 26 3.06 7.65 23.25
CA LEU A 26 2.27 7.18 24.39
C LEU A 26 1.52 5.87 24.11
N ARG A 27 1.19 5.61 22.83
CA ARG A 27 0.51 4.38 22.39
C ARG A 27 1.46 3.22 22.05
N GLN A 28 2.76 3.34 22.30
CA GLN A 28 3.70 2.27 21.96
C GLN A 28 3.44 0.99 22.76
N THR A 29 3.59 -0.16 22.10
CA THR A 29 3.48 -1.47 22.78
C THR A 29 4.76 -1.87 23.51
N LEU A 30 5.90 -1.29 23.13
CA LEU A 30 7.14 -1.41 23.88
C LEU A 30 6.94 -0.76 25.27
N PRO A 31 7.23 -1.43 26.40
CA PRO A 31 6.95 -0.88 27.72
C PRO A 31 7.68 0.45 27.94
N ALA A 32 7.01 1.43 28.55
CA ALA A 32 7.57 2.78 28.83
C ALA A 32 8.89 2.77 29.60
N ARG A 33 9.17 1.73 30.39
CA ARG A 33 10.45 1.55 31.11
C ARG A 33 11.59 0.99 30.25
N GLU A 34 11.34 0.67 28.98
CA GLU A 34 12.30 0.06 28.05
C GLU A 34 12.64 0.97 26.87
N PHE A 35 12.04 2.17 26.78
CA PHE A 35 12.46 3.19 25.81
C PHE A 35 12.48 4.56 26.48
N GLU A 36 13.21 5.49 25.89
CA GLU A 36 13.15 6.91 26.23
C GLU A 36 12.81 7.75 25.00
N VAL A 37 12.31 8.96 25.21
CA VAL A 37 12.07 9.95 24.17
C VAL A 37 12.88 11.19 24.49
N LEU A 38 13.72 11.61 23.56
CA LEU A 38 14.57 12.78 23.63
C LEU A 38 14.00 13.85 22.69
N PHE A 39 13.26 14.80 23.26
CA PHE A 39 12.87 16.01 22.55
C PHE A 39 14.03 17.00 22.58
N VAL A 40 14.74 17.15 21.47
CA VAL A 40 15.84 18.11 21.35
C VAL A 40 15.28 19.40 20.76
N ASN A 41 14.92 20.32 21.66
CA ASN A 41 14.34 21.62 21.33
C ASN A 41 15.42 22.58 20.82
N ASP A 42 15.37 22.88 19.53
CA ASP A 42 16.29 23.74 18.78
C ASP A 42 15.94 25.23 18.93
N GLY A 43 15.74 25.68 20.17
CA GLY A 43 15.46 27.08 20.48
C GLY A 43 14.09 27.56 19.99
N SER A 44 13.04 26.76 20.18
CA SER A 44 11.66 27.19 19.88
C SER A 44 11.29 28.47 20.64
N THR A 45 10.52 29.33 19.98
CA THR A 45 10.07 30.64 20.47
C THR A 45 8.57 30.68 20.78
N ASP A 46 7.85 29.59 20.49
CA ASP A 46 6.45 29.39 20.87
C ASP A 46 6.33 28.66 22.23
N ASP A 47 5.13 28.19 22.57
CA ASP A 47 4.84 27.49 23.83
C ASP A 47 5.38 26.06 23.89
N THR A 48 6.12 25.60 22.86
CA THR A 48 6.57 24.21 22.74
C THR A 48 7.47 23.78 23.90
N CYS A 49 8.40 24.63 24.34
CA CYS A 49 9.33 24.27 25.42
C CYS A 49 8.57 24.00 26.72
N GLU A 50 7.66 24.89 27.12
CA GLU A 50 6.84 24.73 28.33
C GLU A 50 5.97 23.48 28.26
N ARG A 51 5.34 23.23 27.10
CA ARG A 51 4.49 22.05 26.88
C ARG A 51 5.26 20.74 27.00
N LEU A 52 6.46 20.69 26.44
CA LEU A 52 7.30 19.48 26.50
C LEU A 52 7.88 19.25 27.90
N GLU A 53 8.29 20.30 28.62
CA GLU A 53 8.76 20.19 30.01
C GLU A 53 7.65 19.66 30.93
N LYS A 54 6.43 20.18 30.79
CA LYS A 54 5.27 19.65 31.52
C LYS A 54 5.04 18.17 31.22
N LEU A 55 5.07 17.79 29.94
CA LEU A 55 4.88 16.41 29.51
C LEU A 55 5.98 15.48 30.06
N ALA A 56 7.23 15.93 30.09
CA ALA A 56 8.35 15.19 30.69
C ALA A 56 8.18 15.01 32.22
N GLY A 57 7.57 15.98 32.91
CA GLY A 57 7.18 15.86 34.31
C GLY A 57 6.11 14.78 34.57
N GLU A 58 5.21 14.55 33.60
CA GLU A 58 4.14 13.55 33.67
C GLU A 58 4.62 12.14 33.24
N HIS A 59 5.65 12.08 32.39
CA HIS A 59 6.15 10.84 31.78
C HIS A 59 7.66 10.68 32.00
N PRO A 60 8.12 9.87 32.98
CA PRO A 60 9.54 9.77 33.36
C PRO A 60 10.50 9.26 32.28
N HIS A 61 9.97 8.74 31.18
CA HIS A 61 10.74 8.25 30.05
C HIS A 61 10.87 9.30 28.93
N PHE A 62 10.30 10.49 29.11
CA PHE A 62 10.46 11.63 28.22
C PHE A 62 11.46 12.61 28.82
N ARG A 63 12.33 13.16 27.99
CA ARG A 63 13.35 14.15 28.36
C ARG A 63 13.34 15.29 27.34
N VAL A 64 13.52 16.49 27.82
CA VAL A 64 13.70 17.69 26.98
C VAL A 64 15.14 18.15 27.09
N ILE A 65 15.76 18.42 25.95
CA ILE A 65 17.10 18.99 25.85
C ILE A 65 16.96 20.27 25.01
N THR A 66 17.15 21.43 25.63
CA THR A 66 17.02 22.71 24.95
C THR A 66 18.38 23.27 24.57
N ILE A 67 18.52 23.67 23.31
CA ILE A 67 19.74 24.27 22.75
C ILE A 67 19.44 25.61 22.08
N PRO A 68 20.44 26.48 21.88
CA PRO A 68 20.29 27.64 20.99
C PRO A 68 19.97 27.18 19.56
N ASN A 69 19.05 27.89 18.90
CA ASN A 69 18.59 27.54 17.56
C ASN A 69 19.76 27.42 16.56
N SER A 70 19.91 26.21 16.02
CA SER A 70 20.94 25.82 15.07
C SER A 70 20.55 26.07 13.62
N GLY A 71 19.26 26.31 13.37
CA GLY A 71 18.67 26.60 12.07
C GLY A 71 18.40 25.37 11.20
N TRP A 72 18.70 24.14 11.66
CA TRP A 72 18.49 22.90 10.89
C TRP A 72 18.43 21.65 11.80
N PRO A 73 17.70 20.57 11.44
CA PRO A 73 17.55 19.39 12.31
C PRO A 73 18.83 18.55 12.54
N GLY A 74 19.93 18.82 11.84
CA GLY A 74 21.16 18.05 11.95
C GLY A 74 21.78 18.07 13.36
N LYS A 75 22.00 19.27 13.91
CA LYS A 75 22.60 19.43 15.24
C LYS A 75 21.74 18.86 16.37
N PRO A 76 20.40 19.12 16.42
CA PRO A 76 19.53 18.46 17.40
C PRO A 76 19.58 16.93 17.33
N ARG A 77 19.66 16.34 16.11
CA ARG A 77 19.77 14.88 15.95
C ARG A 77 21.10 14.35 16.49
N ASN A 78 22.22 15.04 16.23
CA ASN A 78 23.54 14.65 16.77
C ASN A 78 23.52 14.64 18.30
N ILE A 79 23.04 15.71 18.93
CA ILE A 79 22.92 15.80 20.40
C ILE A 79 22.02 14.69 20.94
N GLY A 80 20.92 14.38 20.26
CA GLY A 80 20.06 13.27 20.64
C GLY A 80 20.76 11.90 20.58
N VAL A 81 21.66 11.66 19.63
CA VAL A 81 22.47 10.43 19.57
C VAL A 81 23.50 10.39 20.70
N ASP A 82 24.13 11.51 21.02
CA ASP A 82 25.11 11.59 22.11
C ASP A 82 24.44 11.32 23.47
N GLU A 83 23.23 11.84 23.67
CA GLU A 83 22.45 11.71 24.90
C GLU A 83 21.65 10.39 25.02
N ALA A 84 21.62 9.59 23.95
CA ALA A 84 20.89 8.34 23.89
C ALA A 84 21.49 7.26 24.81
N LYS A 85 20.64 6.67 25.64
CA LYS A 85 20.94 5.53 26.52
C LYS A 85 20.46 4.20 25.95
N GLY A 86 19.66 4.23 24.90
CA GLY A 86 19.10 3.08 24.22
C GLY A 86 20.17 2.31 23.45
N GLU A 87 20.02 0.99 23.38
CA GLU A 87 20.81 0.14 22.48
C GLU A 87 20.64 0.56 21.00
N TYR A 88 19.47 1.08 20.65
CA TYR A 88 19.17 1.67 19.36
C TYR A 88 18.64 3.10 19.46
N VAL A 89 18.91 3.93 18.45
CA VAL A 89 18.29 5.23 18.21
C VAL A 89 17.25 5.12 17.10
N GLN A 90 16.05 5.68 17.30
CA GLN A 90 15.03 5.86 16.27
C GLN A 90 14.76 7.35 16.05
N PHE A 91 15.02 7.86 14.85
CA PHE A 91 14.69 9.25 14.52
C PHE A 91 13.21 9.41 14.15
N VAL A 92 12.56 10.45 14.67
CA VAL A 92 11.19 10.86 14.32
C VAL A 92 11.15 12.37 14.18
N ASP A 93 10.61 12.87 13.08
CA ASP A 93 10.40 14.31 12.91
C ASP A 93 9.15 14.76 13.69
N GLN A 94 9.19 15.98 14.22
CA GLN A 94 8.15 16.54 15.10
C GLN A 94 6.73 16.59 14.51
N ASP A 95 6.57 16.55 13.18
CA ASP A 95 5.29 16.58 12.47
C ASP A 95 4.84 15.21 11.95
N ASP A 96 5.60 14.16 12.24
CA ASP A 96 5.31 12.78 11.84
C ASP A 96 4.83 11.92 13.02
N TYR A 97 4.51 10.65 12.78
CA TYR A 97 4.12 9.75 13.86
C TYR A 97 4.43 8.28 13.57
N LEU A 98 4.54 7.49 14.64
CA LEU A 98 4.79 6.05 14.58
C LEU A 98 3.51 5.23 14.70
N ALA A 99 3.54 4.02 14.16
CA ALA A 99 2.53 3.00 14.50
C ALA A 99 2.75 2.51 15.94
N SER A 100 1.70 2.09 16.65
CA SER A 100 1.79 1.66 18.06
C SER A 100 2.77 0.50 18.29
N GLY A 101 2.84 -0.46 17.37
CA GLY A 101 3.80 -1.58 17.45
C GLY A 101 5.15 -1.31 16.76
N ALA A 102 5.50 -0.07 16.46
CA ALA A 102 6.68 0.24 15.64
C ALA A 102 7.99 -0.01 16.41
N LEU A 103 8.13 0.56 17.62
CA LEU A 103 9.39 0.46 18.37
C LEU A 103 9.71 -1.01 18.74
N GLU A 104 8.70 -1.74 19.23
CA GLU A 104 8.83 -3.16 19.58
C GLU A 104 9.27 -4.01 18.37
N GLN A 105 8.57 -3.91 17.23
CA GLN A 105 8.89 -4.74 16.07
C GLN A 105 10.23 -4.40 15.41
N LEU A 106 10.61 -3.12 15.41
CA LEU A 106 11.91 -2.69 14.89
C LEU A 106 13.04 -3.19 15.79
N TYR A 107 12.90 -3.02 17.12
CA TYR A 107 13.88 -3.49 18.09
C TYR A 107 14.02 -5.02 18.03
N ASP A 108 12.92 -5.77 18.03
CA ASP A 108 12.94 -7.23 17.98
C ASP A 108 13.64 -7.77 16.73
N MET A 109 13.49 -7.08 15.60
CA MET A 109 14.20 -7.42 14.38
C MET A 109 15.68 -7.05 14.45
N GLY A 110 15.99 -5.85 14.94
CA GLY A 110 17.36 -5.36 15.14
C GLY A 110 18.16 -6.30 16.03
N ASN A 111 17.67 -6.51 17.26
CA ASN A 111 18.28 -7.36 18.27
C ASN A 111 18.45 -8.81 17.78
N ARG A 112 17.40 -9.43 17.23
CA ARG A 112 17.48 -10.82 16.71
C ARG A 112 18.56 -11.00 15.63
N ASN A 113 18.76 -9.99 14.78
CA ASN A 113 19.67 -10.09 13.64
C ASN A 113 21.06 -9.51 13.91
N GLY A 114 21.23 -8.76 15.01
CA GLY A 114 22.41 -7.92 15.26
C GLY A 114 22.54 -6.85 14.18
N SER A 115 21.45 -6.13 13.89
CA SER A 115 21.43 -5.16 12.79
C SER A 115 22.09 -3.85 13.21
N ASP A 116 22.92 -3.28 12.33
CA ASP A 116 23.40 -1.92 12.49
C ASP A 116 22.29 -0.90 12.15
N ILE A 117 21.44 -1.25 11.18
CA ILE A 117 20.32 -0.42 10.71
C ILE A 117 19.07 -1.30 10.53
N VAL A 118 17.92 -0.85 11.01
CA VAL A 118 16.60 -1.45 10.77
C VAL A 118 15.71 -0.44 10.06
N ILE A 119 15.26 -0.80 8.86
CA ILE A 119 14.39 0.03 8.03
C ILE A 119 12.94 -0.42 8.20
N GLY A 120 12.12 0.43 8.82
CA GLY A 120 10.67 0.26 8.89
C GLY A 120 9.95 0.75 7.63
N LYS A 121 8.86 0.09 7.26
CA LYS A 121 8.01 0.57 6.17
C LYS A 121 7.35 1.90 6.51
N VAL A 122 7.32 2.78 5.52
CA VAL A 122 6.77 4.15 5.65
C VAL A 122 5.49 4.32 4.82
N ALA A 123 4.64 5.27 5.21
CA ALA A 123 3.47 5.70 4.43
C ALA A 123 3.43 7.23 4.29
N SER A 124 2.91 7.72 3.15
CA SER A 124 2.68 9.16 2.92
C SER A 124 1.59 9.39 1.88
N ASN A 125 0.77 10.41 2.09
CA ASN A 125 -0.25 10.89 1.15
C ASN A 125 0.21 12.09 0.30
N PHE A 126 1.32 12.75 0.65
CA PHE A 126 1.77 13.98 -0.01
C PHE A 126 3.11 13.86 -0.71
N ARG A 127 3.93 12.86 -0.36
CA ARG A 127 5.21 12.59 -1.02
C ARG A 127 5.36 11.14 -1.46
N GLY A 128 6.25 10.92 -2.43
CA GLY A 128 6.63 9.57 -2.86
C GLY A 128 7.32 8.79 -1.74
N VAL A 129 7.09 7.48 -1.69
CA VAL A 129 7.76 6.57 -0.76
C VAL A 129 8.36 5.39 -1.55
N PRO A 130 9.50 4.81 -1.11
CA PRO A 130 10.21 3.79 -1.88
C PRO A 130 9.56 2.41 -1.71
N GLN A 131 8.38 2.22 -2.31
CA GLN A 131 7.59 0.98 -2.20
C GLN A 131 8.38 -0.29 -2.56
N GLY A 132 9.33 -0.18 -3.51
CA GLY A 132 10.20 -1.30 -3.92
C GLY A 132 11.02 -1.90 -2.78
N VAL A 133 11.49 -1.06 -1.85
CA VAL A 133 12.26 -1.48 -0.67
C VAL A 133 11.40 -2.36 0.23
N PHE A 134 10.13 -1.98 0.41
CA PHE A 134 9.19 -2.57 1.37
C PHE A 134 8.33 -3.72 0.82
N LYS A 135 8.65 -4.26 -0.36
CA LYS A 135 7.90 -5.39 -0.96
C LYS A 135 7.95 -6.67 -0.11
N LYS A 136 9.02 -6.87 0.66
CA LYS A 136 9.22 -8.03 1.54
C LYS A 136 10.09 -7.66 2.74
N ASN A 137 9.98 -8.45 3.80
CA ASN A 137 10.98 -8.42 4.86
C ASN A 137 12.32 -8.94 4.34
N ARG A 138 13.41 -8.35 4.82
CA ARG A 138 14.78 -8.86 4.64
C ARG A 138 15.43 -8.89 6.02
N GLU A 139 15.75 -10.09 6.51
CA GLU A 139 16.35 -10.26 7.83
C GLU A 139 17.78 -9.72 7.87
N LYS A 140 18.58 -10.00 6.84
CA LYS A 140 19.94 -9.47 6.71
C LYS A 140 20.18 -9.12 5.26
N CYS A 141 20.64 -7.91 4.99
CA CYS A 141 21.05 -7.44 3.68
C CYS A 141 22.06 -6.29 3.84
N THR A 142 22.60 -5.84 2.72
CA THR A 142 23.57 -4.77 2.58
C THR A 142 23.17 -3.88 1.38
N LEU A 143 23.96 -2.83 1.13
CA LEU A 143 23.77 -1.98 -0.04
C LEU A 143 23.94 -2.74 -1.37
N ARG A 144 24.66 -3.86 -1.38
CA ARG A 144 24.96 -4.65 -2.60
C ARG A 144 23.80 -5.53 -3.06
N ASP A 145 23.07 -6.15 -2.13
CA ASP A 145 22.03 -7.15 -2.42
C ASP A 145 20.59 -6.64 -2.18
N ALA A 146 20.43 -5.44 -1.61
CA ALA A 146 19.15 -4.77 -1.44
C ALA A 146 19.17 -3.32 -1.94
N PRO A 147 18.02 -2.79 -2.41
CA PRO A 147 17.93 -1.42 -2.94
C PRO A 147 17.88 -0.36 -1.83
N LEU A 148 18.81 -0.40 -0.87
CA LEU A 148 18.82 0.51 0.28
C LEU A 148 18.98 1.98 -0.12
N TYR A 149 19.68 2.22 -1.24
CA TYR A 149 19.85 3.54 -1.86
C TYR A 149 18.54 4.19 -2.35
N ASP A 150 17.43 3.44 -2.44
CA ASP A 150 16.11 4.03 -2.70
C ASP A 150 15.45 4.58 -1.41
N SER A 151 16.01 4.33 -0.21
CA SER A 151 15.52 4.82 1.08
C SER A 151 16.60 5.61 1.85
N LEU A 152 16.74 6.89 1.51
CA LEU A 152 17.76 7.79 2.06
C LEU A 152 17.27 8.78 3.12
N THR A 153 16.03 8.62 3.62
CA THR A 153 15.56 9.41 4.77
C THR A 153 16.06 8.80 6.09
N PRO A 154 16.18 9.57 7.18
CA PRO A 154 16.80 9.06 8.40
C PRO A 154 15.83 8.34 9.34
N HIS A 155 14.54 8.31 9.02
CA HIS A 155 13.45 7.76 9.82
C HIS A 155 13.51 6.23 9.96
N LYS A 156 14.54 5.75 10.64
CA LYS A 156 14.95 4.35 10.80
C LYS A 156 15.51 4.17 12.21
N MET A 157 15.73 2.91 12.55
CA MET A 157 16.37 2.54 13.80
C MET A 157 17.84 2.17 13.53
N PHE A 158 18.76 2.70 14.32
CA PHE A 158 20.21 2.51 14.19
C PHE A 158 20.76 1.98 15.51
N ARG A 159 21.68 1.02 15.47
CA ARG A 159 22.40 0.63 16.68
C ARG A 159 23.22 1.82 17.16
N THR A 160 23.03 2.24 18.41
CA THR A 160 23.60 3.50 18.92
C THR A 160 25.13 3.48 18.86
N GLU A 161 25.74 2.38 19.32
CA GLU A 161 27.20 2.21 19.27
C GLU A 161 27.73 2.13 17.84
N PHE A 162 26.97 1.59 16.88
CA PHE A 162 27.38 1.60 15.47
C PHE A 162 27.58 3.03 14.94
N LEU A 163 26.67 3.95 15.29
CA LEU A 163 26.80 5.36 14.90
C LEU A 163 28.05 6.00 15.52
N ARG A 164 28.26 5.78 16.83
CA ARG A 164 29.40 6.33 17.58
C ARG A 164 30.75 5.77 17.12
N GLU A 165 30.87 4.45 16.98
CA GLU A 165 32.09 3.75 16.55
C GLU A 165 32.57 4.18 15.16
N ASN A 166 31.63 4.55 14.28
CA ASN A 166 31.94 4.94 12.90
C ASN A 166 31.91 6.46 12.68
N GLY A 167 31.70 7.26 13.73
CA GLY A 167 31.63 8.73 13.62
C GLY A 167 30.54 9.22 12.68
N ILE A 168 29.41 8.50 12.60
CA ILE A 168 28.29 8.84 11.70
C ILE A 168 27.47 9.95 12.37
N ALA A 169 27.59 11.17 11.85
CA ALA A 169 26.91 12.35 12.36
C ALA A 169 26.38 13.21 11.21
N TYR A 170 25.33 14.00 11.47
CA TYR A 170 24.84 14.98 10.50
C TYR A 170 25.85 16.13 10.35
N PRO A 171 26.05 16.64 9.12
CA PRO A 171 26.74 17.92 8.94
C PRO A 171 25.92 19.03 9.60
N GLU A 172 26.55 19.85 10.44
CA GLU A 172 25.89 20.98 11.08
C GLU A 172 25.67 22.16 10.12
N GLY A 173 24.66 22.97 10.44
CA GLY A 173 24.23 24.12 9.64
C GLY A 173 23.16 23.79 8.60
N LYS A 174 22.74 24.80 7.86
CA LYS A 174 21.64 24.71 6.87
C LYS A 174 22.09 23.95 5.62
N ARG A 175 22.04 22.63 5.70
CA ARG A 175 22.47 21.71 4.63
C ARG A 175 21.27 20.97 4.07
N ARG A 176 20.92 21.20 2.79
CA ARG A 176 20.01 20.32 2.04
C ARG A 176 20.69 18.97 1.81
N LEU A 177 19.90 17.88 1.82
CA LEU A 177 20.38 16.51 1.55
C LEU A 177 21.35 15.96 2.61
N GLU A 178 21.38 16.58 3.78
CA GLU A 178 22.11 16.11 4.96
C GLU A 178 21.68 14.70 5.36
N ASP A 179 20.40 14.37 5.14
CA ASP A 179 19.88 13.02 5.36
C ASP A 179 20.44 12.00 4.38
N GLN A 180 20.57 12.36 3.11
CA GLN A 180 21.14 11.47 2.09
C GLN A 180 22.63 11.24 2.35
N LEU A 181 23.37 12.28 2.73
CA LEU A 181 24.77 12.16 3.13
C LEU A 181 24.91 11.22 4.33
N TYR A 182 24.16 11.48 5.40
CA TYR A 182 24.13 10.66 6.61
C TYR A 182 23.82 9.19 6.29
N MET A 183 22.81 8.93 5.47
CA MET A 183 22.43 7.57 5.11
C MET A 183 23.49 6.85 4.26
N MET A 184 24.15 7.55 3.33
CA MET A 184 25.24 6.93 2.55
C MET A 184 26.46 6.65 3.44
N GLN A 185 26.83 7.58 4.31
CA GLN A 185 27.87 7.36 5.32
C GLN A 185 27.55 6.21 6.28
N ALA A 186 26.28 5.99 6.60
CA ALA A 186 25.86 4.86 7.42
C ALA A 186 25.82 3.52 6.63
N TYR A 187 25.37 3.52 5.37
CA TYR A 187 25.19 2.26 4.64
C TYR A 187 26.49 1.56 4.25
N PHE A 188 27.57 2.30 3.98
CA PHE A 188 28.84 1.70 3.59
C PHE A 188 29.51 0.88 4.69
N PRO A 189 29.64 1.36 5.95
CA PRO A 189 30.21 0.58 7.05
C PRO A 189 29.23 -0.42 7.68
N ALA A 190 27.91 -0.31 7.43
CA ALA A 190 26.92 -1.21 8.00
C ALA A 190 27.13 -2.66 7.51
N LYS A 191 27.31 -3.59 8.46
CA LYS A 191 27.50 -5.02 8.18
C LYS A 191 26.17 -5.74 8.02
N VAL A 192 25.16 -5.34 8.79
CA VAL A 192 23.81 -5.94 8.73
C VAL A 192 22.74 -4.86 8.70
N VAL A 193 21.98 -4.82 7.61
CA VAL A 193 20.75 -4.04 7.51
C VAL A 193 19.54 -4.96 7.47
N SER A 194 18.55 -4.66 8.30
CA SER A 194 17.24 -5.32 8.32
C SER A 194 16.18 -4.44 7.65
N ILE A 195 15.20 -5.06 6.97
CA ILE A 195 14.04 -4.36 6.39
C ILE A 195 12.75 -5.01 6.88
N LEU A 196 11.92 -4.25 7.58
CA LEU A 196 10.56 -4.62 7.98
C LEU A 196 9.54 -4.04 6.99
N GLY A 197 9.31 -4.75 5.89
CA GLY A 197 8.33 -4.38 4.84
C GLY A 197 6.88 -4.79 5.15
N SER A 198 6.73 -5.64 6.16
CA SER A 198 5.49 -6.33 6.57
C SER A 198 4.52 -5.46 7.39
N TYR A 199 5.04 -4.44 8.05
CA TYR A 199 4.32 -3.60 8.99
C TYR A 199 4.70 -2.15 8.75
N THR A 200 3.72 -1.27 8.53
CA THR A 200 3.98 0.17 8.40
C THR A 200 4.36 0.72 9.77
N CYS A 201 5.60 1.16 9.93
CA CYS A 201 6.15 1.68 11.17
C CYS A 201 6.00 3.19 11.30
N TYR A 202 6.11 3.91 10.18
CA TYR A 202 6.29 5.37 10.18
C TYR A 202 5.33 6.04 9.20
N TYR A 203 4.72 7.14 9.61
CA TYR A 203 3.79 7.91 8.80
C TYR A 203 4.30 9.33 8.63
N TYR A 204 4.49 9.72 7.37
CA TYR A 204 4.81 11.10 7.03
C TYR A 204 3.53 11.93 7.01
N SER A 205 3.50 13.06 7.71
CA SER A 205 2.37 13.98 7.70
C SER A 205 2.66 15.25 6.92
N ARG A 206 1.64 15.74 6.22
CA ARG A 206 1.69 17.04 5.56
C ARG A 206 1.23 18.10 6.56
N ARG A 207 1.99 19.18 6.70
CA ARG A 207 1.51 20.37 7.41
C ARG A 207 0.65 21.22 6.47
N ASP A 208 -0.50 21.69 6.94
CA ASP A 208 -1.38 22.59 6.21
C ASP A 208 -0.81 24.02 6.11
N ASP A 209 0.19 24.37 6.91
CA ASP A 209 0.92 25.66 6.84
C ASP A 209 2.02 25.71 5.76
N GLY A 210 2.29 24.59 5.09
CA GLY A 210 3.32 24.50 4.04
C GLY A 210 4.77 24.53 4.53
N GLN A 211 5.03 24.52 5.84
CA GLN A 211 6.36 24.68 6.42
C GLN A 211 7.14 23.37 6.59
N ASN A 212 6.74 22.29 5.92
CA ASN A 212 7.60 21.09 5.86
C ASN A 212 8.95 21.46 5.22
N ALA A 213 10.06 21.16 5.88
CA ALA A 213 11.40 21.57 5.43
C ALA A 213 11.69 21.18 3.97
N GLY A 214 11.25 19.99 3.55
CA GLY A 214 11.41 19.46 2.19
C GLY A 214 10.67 20.22 1.08
N SER A 215 9.78 21.17 1.42
CA SER A 215 8.93 21.89 0.46
C SER A 215 9.50 23.22 -0.04
N ALA A 216 10.54 23.76 0.60
CA ALA A 216 11.12 25.06 0.19
C ALA A 216 11.81 24.99 -1.19
N LYS A 217 11.75 26.10 -1.95
CA LYS A 217 12.36 26.24 -3.29
C LYS A 217 13.84 25.83 -3.25
N ILE A 218 14.27 25.10 -4.28
CA ILE A 218 15.66 24.70 -4.45
C ILE A 218 16.45 25.92 -4.94
N ILE A 219 17.58 26.18 -4.30
CA ILE A 219 18.61 27.09 -4.83
C ILE A 219 19.65 26.17 -5.49
N PRO A 220 19.78 26.16 -6.82
CA PRO A 220 20.54 25.13 -7.54
C PRO A 220 21.99 25.02 -7.04
N SER A 221 22.68 26.14 -6.90
CA SER A 221 24.09 26.19 -6.44
C SER A 221 24.30 25.49 -5.09
N GLY A 222 23.49 25.84 -4.08
CA GLY A 222 23.59 25.23 -2.74
C GLY A 222 23.13 23.77 -2.72
N TYR A 223 22.04 23.43 -3.41
CA TYR A 223 21.51 22.08 -3.41
C TYR A 223 22.44 21.08 -4.11
N TYR A 224 22.93 21.42 -5.30
CA TYR A 224 23.82 20.54 -6.06
C TYR A 224 25.25 20.55 -5.53
N GLY A 225 25.67 21.62 -4.84
CA GLY A 225 26.89 21.60 -4.00
C GLY A 225 26.81 20.54 -2.91
N ASN A 226 25.69 20.46 -2.19
CA ASN A 226 25.51 19.41 -1.18
C ASN A 226 25.32 18.01 -1.80
N LEU A 227 24.68 17.90 -2.98
CA LEU A 227 24.59 16.61 -3.68
C LEU A 227 25.98 16.08 -4.07
N ARG A 228 26.91 16.96 -4.48
CA ARG A 228 28.30 16.58 -4.78
C ARG A 228 28.94 15.86 -3.59
N GLU A 229 28.78 16.37 -2.36
CA GLU A 229 29.31 15.73 -1.15
C GLU A 229 28.78 14.29 -0.98
N VAL A 230 27.50 14.05 -1.30
CA VAL A 230 26.90 12.69 -1.28
C VAL A 230 27.53 11.80 -2.36
N LEU A 231 27.73 12.33 -3.57
CA LEU A 231 28.34 11.57 -4.67
C LEU A 231 29.82 11.26 -4.42
N ASP A 232 30.55 12.18 -3.79
CA ASP A 232 31.94 11.97 -3.38
C ASP A 232 32.04 10.79 -2.39
N VAL A 233 31.12 10.69 -1.42
CA VAL A 233 31.03 9.53 -0.53
C VAL A 233 30.76 8.24 -1.31
N VAL A 234 29.89 8.26 -2.32
CA VAL A 234 29.64 7.08 -3.17
C VAL A 234 30.91 6.66 -3.92
N VAL A 235 31.60 7.60 -4.56
CA VAL A 235 32.81 7.32 -5.34
C VAL A 235 33.94 6.83 -4.45
N ALA A 236 34.15 7.46 -3.29
CA ALA A 236 35.20 7.09 -2.33
C ALA A 236 35.02 5.69 -1.73
N ASN A 237 33.78 5.17 -1.68
CA ASN A 237 33.46 3.87 -1.06
C ASN A 237 33.12 2.77 -2.08
N THR A 238 33.34 3.02 -3.37
CA THR A 238 33.11 2.04 -4.42
C THR A 238 34.26 2.04 -5.41
N GLU A 239 34.39 0.98 -6.21
CA GLU A 239 35.24 0.95 -7.41
C GLU A 239 34.38 1.19 -8.66
N PRO A 240 34.95 1.68 -9.78
CA PRO A 240 34.24 1.75 -11.05
C PRO A 240 33.60 0.40 -11.43
N GLY A 241 32.39 0.44 -11.98
CA GLY A 241 31.67 -0.75 -12.44
C GLY A 241 30.22 -0.82 -11.96
N GLU A 242 29.55 -1.92 -12.30
CA GLU A 242 28.08 -2.05 -12.21
C GLU A 242 27.49 -1.61 -10.86
N PHE A 243 28.15 -1.93 -9.75
CA PHE A 243 27.66 -1.54 -8.42
C PHE A 243 27.69 -0.02 -8.19
N ARG A 244 28.80 0.66 -8.55
CA ARG A 244 28.90 2.12 -8.46
C ARG A 244 27.89 2.76 -9.39
N ASP A 245 27.79 2.30 -10.64
CA ASP A 245 26.90 2.86 -11.64
C ASP A 245 25.44 2.78 -11.17
N LYS A 246 25.07 1.67 -10.54
CA LYS A 246 23.74 1.49 -9.95
C LYS A 246 23.41 2.53 -8.87
N LEU A 247 24.37 2.86 -8.01
CA LEU A 247 24.20 3.89 -6.97
C LEU A 247 24.10 5.28 -7.60
N LEU A 248 25.04 5.64 -8.47
CA LEU A 248 25.07 6.92 -9.17
C LEU A 248 23.81 7.14 -9.99
N ARG A 249 23.34 6.10 -10.70
CA ARG A 249 22.10 6.14 -11.47
C ARG A 249 20.87 6.43 -10.62
N ARG A 250 20.82 6.02 -9.34
CA ARG A 250 19.73 6.44 -8.44
C ARG A 250 19.75 7.95 -8.24
N PHE A 251 20.91 8.53 -7.92
CA PHE A 251 21.01 9.97 -7.71
C PHE A 251 20.72 10.74 -8.99
N TYR A 252 21.21 10.23 -10.12
CA TYR A 252 20.95 10.82 -11.42
C TYR A 252 19.46 10.81 -11.78
N ARG A 253 18.76 9.70 -11.51
CA ARG A 253 17.32 9.57 -11.75
C ARG A 253 16.48 10.45 -10.83
N VAL A 254 16.83 10.56 -9.54
CA VAL A 254 15.95 11.15 -8.52
C VAL A 254 16.28 12.62 -8.25
N GLU A 255 17.54 12.94 -7.94
CA GLU A 255 17.93 14.29 -7.52
C GLU A 255 18.38 15.18 -8.68
N MET A 256 18.60 14.62 -9.88
CA MET A 256 19.10 15.34 -11.05
C MET A 256 18.06 15.35 -12.18
N LEU A 257 18.02 14.31 -13.03
CA LEU A 257 17.05 14.21 -14.13
C LEU A 257 15.60 14.24 -13.65
N GLY A 258 15.33 13.75 -12.44
CA GLY A 258 14.01 13.85 -11.82
C GLY A 258 13.57 15.28 -11.52
N ARG A 259 14.52 16.20 -11.28
CA ARG A 259 14.26 17.64 -11.13
C ARG A 259 14.13 18.34 -12.49
N LEU A 260 14.71 17.75 -13.53
CA LEU A 260 14.53 18.13 -14.93
C LEU A 260 13.42 17.31 -15.59
N SER A 261 12.32 17.06 -14.87
CA SER A 261 11.17 16.31 -15.38
C SER A 261 9.83 16.94 -15.00
N GLU A 262 8.75 16.37 -15.52
CA GLU A 262 7.38 16.77 -15.22
C GLU A 262 6.97 16.45 -13.76
N PRO A 263 6.11 17.29 -13.14
CA PRO A 263 5.59 18.55 -13.67
C PRO A 263 6.55 19.73 -13.51
N ALA A 264 7.68 19.56 -12.81
CA ALA A 264 8.53 20.66 -12.35
C ALA A 264 9.06 21.55 -13.49
N VAL A 265 9.69 20.95 -14.52
CA VAL A 265 10.24 21.70 -15.66
C VAL A 265 9.19 22.54 -16.39
N LEU A 266 7.94 22.07 -16.42
CA LEU A 266 6.84 22.80 -17.08
C LEU A 266 6.39 24.03 -16.30
N THR A 267 6.86 24.21 -15.07
CA THR A 267 6.53 25.34 -14.18
C THR A 267 7.70 26.28 -13.96
N TYR A 268 8.90 25.97 -14.48
CA TYR A 268 10.07 26.81 -14.33
C TYR A 268 9.98 28.01 -15.26
N ASP A 269 10.36 29.19 -14.76
CA ASP A 269 10.73 30.28 -15.63
C ASP A 269 12.04 29.94 -16.39
N PRO A 270 12.30 30.57 -17.54
CA PRO A 270 13.46 30.23 -18.37
C PRO A 270 14.80 30.37 -17.65
N GLU A 271 14.99 31.43 -16.86
CA GLU A 271 16.24 31.69 -16.13
C GLU A 271 16.51 30.59 -15.10
N TYR A 272 15.49 30.23 -14.32
CA TYR A 272 15.60 29.15 -13.34
C TYR A 272 15.81 27.77 -13.99
N LEU A 273 15.21 27.53 -15.16
CA LEU A 273 15.48 26.30 -15.94
C LEU A 273 16.95 26.24 -16.37
N ASP A 274 17.52 27.35 -16.81
CA ASP A 274 18.93 27.42 -17.20
C ASP A 274 19.86 27.17 -16.01
N GLU A 275 19.63 27.82 -14.87
CA GLU A 275 20.39 27.57 -13.64
C GLU A 275 20.35 26.10 -13.21
N MET A 276 19.16 25.49 -13.26
CA MET A 276 18.97 24.07 -12.94
C MET A 276 19.72 23.18 -13.93
N CYS A 277 19.62 23.44 -15.23
CA CYS A 277 20.30 22.66 -16.26
C CYS A 277 21.81 22.76 -16.14
N ASP A 278 22.35 23.96 -15.90
CA ASP A 278 23.79 24.19 -15.75
C ASP A 278 24.35 23.48 -14.51
N ALA A 279 23.67 23.61 -13.37
CA ALA A 279 24.09 22.94 -12.15
C ALA A 279 24.06 21.41 -12.31
N VAL A 280 22.99 20.85 -12.87
CA VAL A 280 22.87 19.39 -13.09
C VAL A 280 23.88 18.90 -14.11
N ARG A 281 24.07 19.61 -15.23
CA ARG A 281 25.04 19.24 -16.27
C ARG A 281 26.46 19.24 -15.72
N GLY A 282 26.82 20.23 -14.88
CA GLY A 282 28.12 20.31 -14.24
C GLY A 282 28.45 19.09 -13.36
N LEU A 283 27.48 18.60 -12.59
CA LEU A 283 27.66 17.34 -11.85
C LEU A 283 27.67 16.12 -12.77
N ALA A 284 26.78 16.08 -13.76
CA ALA A 284 26.66 14.95 -14.66
C ALA A 284 27.96 14.70 -15.43
N ALA A 285 28.63 15.75 -15.91
CA ALA A 285 29.91 15.65 -16.62
C ALA A 285 31.04 15.06 -15.76
N HIS A 286 30.95 15.16 -14.43
CA HIS A 286 31.97 14.64 -13.52
C HIS A 286 31.68 13.22 -13.03
N PHE A 287 30.41 12.92 -12.71
CA PHE A 287 30.04 11.68 -12.04
C PHE A 287 29.30 10.67 -12.93
N MET A 288 28.66 11.10 -14.02
CA MET A 288 27.73 10.26 -14.79
C MET A 288 28.37 9.86 -16.12
N ASP A 289 29.18 8.80 -16.07
CA ASP A 289 29.78 8.18 -17.25
C ASP A 289 28.75 7.49 -18.17
N ASP A 290 29.24 6.86 -19.23
CA ASP A 290 28.39 6.16 -20.19
C ASP A 290 27.74 4.91 -19.57
N GLY A 291 28.38 4.23 -18.63
CA GLY A 291 27.77 3.10 -17.91
C GLY A 291 26.55 3.52 -17.08
N VAL A 292 26.61 4.70 -16.44
CA VAL A 292 25.45 5.29 -15.76
C VAL A 292 24.36 5.67 -16.74
N HIS A 293 24.71 6.35 -17.84
CA HIS A 293 23.79 6.82 -18.88
C HIS A 293 23.08 5.68 -19.62
N ASP A 294 23.83 4.71 -20.11
CA ASP A 294 23.32 3.58 -20.90
C ASP A 294 22.37 2.71 -20.08
N GLY A 295 22.58 2.59 -18.77
CA GLY A 295 21.65 1.85 -17.93
C GLY A 295 20.37 2.60 -17.52
N LEU A 296 20.15 3.83 -18.00
CA LEU A 296 18.87 4.53 -17.87
C LEU A 296 17.81 3.93 -18.82
N GLY A 297 16.54 3.98 -18.41
CA GLY A 297 15.42 3.67 -19.33
C GLY A 297 15.17 4.78 -20.34
N PRO A 298 14.37 4.54 -21.40
CA PRO A 298 14.35 5.35 -22.63
C PRO A 298 14.12 6.84 -22.41
N VAL A 299 13.05 7.21 -21.70
CA VAL A 299 12.72 8.62 -21.48
C VAL A 299 13.76 9.33 -20.61
N LEU A 300 14.34 8.62 -19.64
CA LEU A 300 15.43 9.17 -18.83
C LEU A 300 16.74 9.26 -19.61
N ARG A 301 17.05 8.29 -20.48
CA ARG A 301 18.23 8.32 -21.36
C ARG A 301 18.12 9.45 -22.38
N LEU A 302 16.93 9.66 -22.96
CA LEU A 302 16.64 10.80 -23.82
C LEU A 302 16.87 12.12 -23.08
N ARG A 303 16.33 12.28 -21.86
CA ARG A 303 16.61 13.47 -21.03
C ARG A 303 18.09 13.67 -20.73
N SER A 304 18.80 12.58 -20.42
CA SER A 304 20.24 12.63 -20.20
C SER A 304 20.99 13.10 -21.44
N THR A 305 20.60 12.61 -22.62
CA THR A 305 21.16 13.01 -23.92
C THR A 305 20.92 14.49 -24.19
N LEU A 306 19.69 14.96 -24.03
CA LEU A 306 19.31 16.37 -24.22
C LEU A 306 20.08 17.29 -23.25
N LEU A 307 20.21 16.89 -21.99
CA LEU A 307 21.01 17.62 -21.00
C LEU A 307 22.49 17.68 -21.41
N ARG A 308 23.08 16.54 -21.84
CA ARG A 308 24.47 16.46 -22.31
C ARG A 308 24.70 17.35 -23.54
N ASN A 309 23.71 17.44 -24.43
CA ASN A 309 23.71 18.28 -25.63
C ASN A 309 23.32 19.73 -25.36
N ASN A 310 23.10 20.11 -24.10
CA ASN A 310 22.74 21.47 -23.71
C ASN A 310 21.37 21.93 -24.29
N ASP A 311 20.45 21.02 -24.61
CA ASP A 311 19.16 21.32 -25.25
C ASP A 311 18.03 21.49 -24.21
N ARG A 312 17.67 22.75 -23.91
CA ARG A 312 16.58 23.08 -22.98
C ARG A 312 15.21 22.87 -23.60
N GLN A 313 15.07 23.17 -24.89
CA GLN A 313 13.79 23.08 -25.57
C GLN A 313 13.35 21.62 -25.67
N GLY A 314 14.27 20.73 -26.04
CA GLY A 314 14.05 19.29 -25.99
C GLY A 314 13.65 18.78 -24.59
N LEU A 315 14.30 19.29 -23.53
CA LEU A 315 13.94 18.92 -22.14
C LEU A 315 12.50 19.32 -21.76
N VAL A 316 12.05 20.49 -22.22
CA VAL A 316 10.65 20.92 -22.02
C VAL A 316 9.70 20.06 -22.83
N GLN A 317 10.02 19.77 -24.09
CA GLN A 317 9.20 18.96 -24.98
C GLN A 317 9.03 17.52 -24.46
N VAL A 318 10.12 16.84 -24.08
CA VAL A 318 10.04 15.48 -23.51
C VAL A 318 9.29 15.46 -22.17
N SER A 319 9.31 16.56 -21.41
CA SER A 319 8.52 16.70 -20.18
C SER A 319 7.02 16.84 -20.49
N ARG A 320 6.63 17.56 -21.54
CA ARG A 320 5.23 17.63 -22.00
C ARG A 320 4.74 16.27 -22.48
N PHE A 321 5.53 15.57 -23.28
CA PHE A 321 5.23 14.21 -23.72
C PHE A 321 5.02 13.29 -22.51
N ALA A 322 5.98 13.19 -21.61
CA ALA A 322 5.88 12.32 -20.45
C ALA A 322 4.68 12.69 -19.55
N ALA A 323 4.36 13.98 -19.40
CA ALA A 323 3.18 14.44 -18.67
C ALA A 323 1.86 13.97 -19.31
N SER A 324 1.81 13.89 -20.64
CA SER A 324 0.64 13.37 -21.38
C SER A 324 0.47 11.86 -21.19
N VAL A 325 1.56 11.11 -20.97
CA VAL A 325 1.48 9.65 -20.78
C VAL A 325 0.84 9.32 -19.43
N LYS A 326 -0.30 8.63 -19.45
CA LYS A 326 -1.01 8.11 -18.28
C LYS A 326 -1.10 6.58 -18.33
N ALA A 327 -1.55 5.99 -17.23
CA ALA A 327 -1.92 4.57 -17.19
C ALA A 327 -3.43 4.42 -17.34
N ALA A 328 -3.86 3.39 -18.06
CA ALA A 328 -5.24 2.91 -18.10
C ALA A 328 -5.27 1.43 -17.68
N ALA A 329 -6.31 1.03 -16.96
CA ALA A 329 -6.52 -0.35 -16.55
C ALA A 329 -8.00 -0.68 -16.55
N ARG A 330 -8.32 -1.85 -17.11
CA ARG A 330 -9.67 -2.39 -17.19
C ARG A 330 -9.82 -3.60 -16.28
N LEU A 331 -10.92 -3.65 -15.54
CA LEU A 331 -11.29 -4.79 -14.71
C LEU A 331 -12.14 -5.77 -15.54
N GLU A 332 -11.54 -6.87 -15.99
CA GLU A 332 -12.23 -7.87 -16.82
C GLU A 332 -13.08 -8.83 -15.98
N LYS A 333 -12.61 -9.18 -14.77
CA LYS A 333 -13.33 -10.14 -13.90
C LYS A 333 -13.10 -9.87 -12.43
N PHE A 334 -14.15 -10.05 -11.64
CA PHE A 334 -14.14 -10.00 -10.18
C PHE A 334 -14.75 -11.30 -9.62
N ALA A 335 -14.08 -11.96 -8.67
CA ALA A 335 -14.64 -13.14 -8.03
C ALA A 335 -14.16 -13.33 -6.58
N TRP A 336 -15.10 -13.56 -5.66
CA TRP A 336 -14.77 -14.00 -4.31
C TRP A 336 -14.25 -15.44 -4.29
N ARG A 337 -13.17 -15.67 -3.55
CA ARG A 337 -12.60 -16.98 -3.27
C ARG A 337 -13.14 -17.55 -1.96
N PRO A 338 -13.24 -18.89 -1.81
CA PRO A 338 -13.68 -19.53 -0.58
C PRO A 338 -12.87 -19.18 0.68
N ASP A 339 -11.68 -18.61 0.54
CA ASP A 339 -10.80 -18.18 1.64
C ASP A 339 -10.95 -16.68 2.01
N GLY A 340 -11.88 -15.95 1.38
CA GLY A 340 -12.15 -14.55 1.70
C GLY A 340 -11.31 -13.55 0.91
N ARG A 341 -10.49 -14.01 -0.04
CA ARG A 341 -9.82 -13.14 -1.01
C ARG A 341 -10.69 -12.90 -2.24
N ILE A 342 -10.33 -11.91 -3.05
CA ILE A 342 -10.95 -11.58 -4.32
C ILE A 342 -9.91 -11.82 -5.42
N ASP A 343 -10.24 -12.67 -6.39
CA ASP A 343 -9.50 -12.80 -7.64
C ASP A 343 -9.97 -11.71 -8.63
N LEU A 344 -9.01 -11.05 -9.25
CA LEU A 344 -9.22 -10.05 -10.29
C LEU A 344 -8.53 -10.51 -11.59
N THR A 345 -9.18 -10.30 -12.74
CA THR A 345 -8.53 -10.33 -14.06
C THR A 345 -8.47 -8.91 -14.60
N ILE A 346 -7.30 -8.48 -15.05
CA ILE A 346 -7.00 -7.07 -15.32
C ILE A 346 -6.22 -7.00 -16.64
N SER A 347 -6.60 -6.07 -17.51
CA SER A 347 -5.77 -5.62 -18.61
C SER A 347 -5.31 -4.18 -18.33
N GLY A 348 -4.09 -3.83 -18.74
CA GLY A 348 -3.53 -2.50 -18.51
C GLY A 348 -2.65 -2.05 -19.67
N ARG A 349 -2.62 -0.74 -19.91
CA ARG A 349 -1.81 -0.12 -20.98
C ARG A 349 -1.39 1.29 -20.62
N LEU A 350 -0.35 1.79 -21.28
CA LEU A 350 -0.02 3.21 -21.28
C LEU A 350 -0.86 3.90 -22.36
N VAL A 351 -1.34 5.09 -22.04
CA VAL A 351 -2.13 5.95 -22.94
C VAL A 351 -1.51 7.34 -22.99
N HIS A 352 -1.72 8.10 -24.05
CA HIS A 352 -1.22 9.47 -24.20
C HIS A 352 -2.31 10.42 -24.70
N GLY A 353 -2.06 11.73 -24.61
CA GLY A 353 -3.01 12.75 -25.06
C GLY A 353 -4.20 12.98 -24.11
N GLU A 354 -5.03 13.96 -24.45
CA GLU A 354 -6.25 14.30 -23.70
C GLU A 354 -7.36 13.26 -23.86
N ASP A 355 -7.43 12.67 -25.06
CA ASP A 355 -8.35 11.59 -25.43
C ASP A 355 -7.98 10.23 -24.80
N ARG A 356 -6.77 10.13 -24.22
CA ARG A 356 -6.22 8.91 -23.63
C ARG A 356 -6.14 7.77 -24.64
N ALA A 357 -5.75 8.08 -25.87
CA ALA A 357 -5.49 7.07 -26.90
C ALA A 357 -4.35 6.10 -26.48
N PRO A 358 -4.37 4.84 -26.96
CA PRO A 358 -3.26 3.91 -26.76
C PRO A 358 -1.92 4.51 -27.13
N LEU A 359 -0.88 4.26 -26.32
CA LEU A 359 0.48 4.66 -26.67
C LEU A 359 0.99 3.80 -27.84
N LYS A 360 0.89 4.34 -29.05
CA LYS A 360 1.20 3.65 -30.30
C LYS A 360 2.70 3.43 -30.48
N LEU A 361 3.05 2.28 -31.03
CA LEU A 361 4.38 1.94 -31.54
C LEU A 361 4.29 1.64 -33.04
N LEU A 362 5.32 2.03 -33.79
CA LEU A 362 5.53 1.64 -35.18
C LEU A 362 6.45 0.42 -35.22
N ARG A 363 6.02 -0.66 -35.87
CA ARG A 363 6.87 -1.83 -36.14
C ARG A 363 7.55 -1.65 -37.50
N ARG A 364 8.87 -1.73 -37.54
CA ARG A 364 9.65 -1.66 -38.79
C ARG A 364 10.88 -2.55 -38.68
N ASP A 365 11.09 -3.41 -39.68
CA ASP A 365 12.26 -4.29 -39.76
C ASP A 365 12.49 -5.14 -38.50
N GLY A 366 11.41 -5.61 -37.88
CA GLY A 366 11.45 -6.41 -36.65
C GLY A 366 11.74 -5.63 -35.36
N ARG A 367 11.83 -4.29 -35.45
CA ARG A 367 12.05 -3.37 -34.33
C ARG A 367 10.81 -2.54 -34.06
N TYR A 368 10.74 -1.98 -32.85
CA TYR A 368 9.62 -1.19 -32.36
C TYR A 368 10.08 0.22 -32.00
N PHE A 369 9.40 1.19 -32.59
CA PHE A 369 9.68 2.61 -32.40
C PHE A 369 8.46 3.29 -31.79
N LEU A 370 8.66 4.30 -30.95
CA LEU A 370 7.55 5.16 -30.55
C LEU A 370 6.98 5.83 -31.81
N HIS A 371 5.65 5.84 -31.96
CA HIS A 371 5.03 6.31 -33.20
C HIS A 371 5.37 7.79 -33.49
N PRO A 372 5.66 8.17 -34.75
CA PRO A 372 6.03 9.55 -35.10
C PRO A 372 5.07 10.63 -34.62
N ASP A 373 3.74 10.44 -34.74
CA ASP A 373 2.73 11.37 -34.18
C ASP A 373 2.90 11.66 -32.68
N ILE A 374 3.61 10.81 -31.95
CA ILE A 374 3.87 10.95 -30.50
C ILE A 374 5.22 11.64 -30.26
N THR A 375 6.20 11.42 -31.14
CA THR A 375 7.54 11.99 -31.05
C THR A 375 7.74 13.24 -31.89
N GLU A 376 6.71 13.72 -32.58
CA GLU A 376 6.76 14.92 -33.40
C GLU A 376 7.25 16.11 -32.58
N GLY A 377 8.29 16.77 -33.07
CA GLY A 377 8.97 17.86 -32.37
C GLY A 377 9.78 17.46 -31.13
N LEU A 378 9.84 16.17 -30.74
CA LEU A 378 10.75 15.68 -29.69
C LEU A 378 12.11 15.24 -30.27
N LEU A 379 12.11 14.76 -31.50
CA LEU A 379 13.29 14.27 -32.22
C LEU A 379 13.49 15.07 -33.51
N PRO A 380 14.71 15.14 -34.06
CA PRO A 380 14.95 15.65 -35.40
C PRO A 380 14.10 14.94 -36.46
N ASP A 381 13.75 15.65 -37.53
CA ASP A 381 12.91 15.11 -38.61
C ASP A 381 13.49 13.82 -39.20
N GLY A 382 12.67 12.78 -39.22
CA GLY A 382 13.04 11.45 -39.74
C GLY A 382 13.70 10.51 -38.73
N GLU A 383 14.06 10.99 -37.53
CA GLU A 383 14.53 10.11 -36.45
C GLU A 383 13.36 9.40 -35.75
N LEU A 384 13.61 8.16 -35.33
CA LEU A 384 12.64 7.33 -34.61
C LEU A 384 13.22 6.91 -33.26
N LEU A 385 12.42 7.05 -32.18
CA LEU A 385 12.82 6.57 -30.87
C LEU A 385 12.64 5.06 -30.78
N ASP A 386 13.73 4.32 -30.91
CA ASP A 386 13.72 2.87 -30.73
C ASP A 386 13.48 2.49 -29.26
N VAL A 387 12.50 1.63 -29.03
CA VAL A 387 12.11 1.14 -27.70
C VAL A 387 12.08 -0.39 -27.64
N THR A 388 12.67 -1.06 -28.63
CA THR A 388 12.62 -2.52 -28.81
C THR A 388 13.13 -3.26 -27.58
N ASP A 389 14.31 -2.91 -27.09
CA ASP A 389 14.96 -3.57 -25.96
C ASP A 389 14.22 -3.29 -24.63
N ASP A 390 13.49 -2.18 -24.58
CA ASP A 390 12.74 -1.71 -23.41
C ASP A 390 11.35 -2.31 -23.29
N LEU A 391 10.85 -3.01 -24.32
CA LEU A 391 9.58 -3.74 -24.25
C LEU A 391 9.60 -4.78 -23.11
N SER A 392 10.77 -5.38 -22.85
CA SER A 392 10.98 -6.31 -21.74
C SER A 392 10.80 -5.66 -20.36
N GLY A 393 10.96 -4.34 -20.26
CA GLY A 393 10.79 -3.56 -19.03
C GLY A 393 9.34 -3.21 -18.70
N TYR A 394 8.40 -3.48 -19.62
CA TYR A 394 6.98 -3.25 -19.36
C TYR A 394 6.47 -4.21 -18.30
N SER A 395 5.84 -3.66 -17.27
CA SER A 395 5.30 -4.46 -16.17
C SER A 395 4.13 -3.74 -15.51
N ALA A 396 3.25 -4.52 -14.91
CA ALA A 396 2.19 -4.02 -14.05
C ALA A 396 2.27 -4.68 -12.67
N GLU A 397 1.82 -3.94 -11.66
CA GLU A 397 1.65 -4.40 -10.30
C GLU A 397 0.19 -4.19 -9.87
N LEU A 398 -0.21 -4.78 -8.75
CA LEU A 398 -1.50 -4.56 -8.12
C LEU A 398 -1.26 -4.12 -6.68
N SER A 399 -1.95 -3.06 -6.23
CA SER A 399 -1.85 -2.62 -4.84
C SER A 399 -3.20 -2.19 -4.26
N LEU A 400 -3.30 -2.33 -2.93
CA LEU A 400 -4.38 -1.78 -2.11
C LEU A 400 -3.83 -0.62 -1.31
N ARG A 401 -4.39 0.58 -1.47
CA ARG A 401 -3.97 1.78 -0.75
C ARG A 401 -5.08 2.33 0.12
N ASN A 402 -4.81 2.49 1.41
CA ASN A 402 -5.73 3.16 2.32
C ASN A 402 -5.78 4.66 1.97
N ARG A 403 -6.99 5.19 1.80
CA ARG A 403 -7.20 6.56 1.32
C ARG A 403 -6.64 7.63 2.24
N GLU A 404 -6.66 7.39 3.55
CA GLU A 404 -6.35 8.43 4.54
C GLU A 404 -4.96 8.28 5.12
N THR A 405 -4.63 7.07 5.57
CA THR A 405 -3.31 6.76 6.13
C THR A 405 -2.26 6.58 5.05
N ALA A 406 -2.67 6.52 3.77
CA ALA A 406 -1.83 6.27 2.62
C ALA A 406 -1.05 4.94 2.64
N VAL A 407 -1.31 4.06 3.62
CA VAL A 407 -0.73 2.73 3.70
C VAL A 407 -1.03 1.99 2.41
N GLU A 408 0.01 1.57 1.71
CA GLU A 408 -0.12 0.85 0.44
C GLU A 408 0.45 -0.55 0.60
N TRP A 409 -0.32 -1.54 0.20
CA TRP A 409 0.09 -2.93 0.22
C TRP A 409 0.19 -3.48 -1.20
N PRO A 410 1.36 -3.99 -1.61
CA PRO A 410 1.44 -4.77 -2.83
C PRO A 410 0.59 -6.03 -2.67
N CYS A 411 -0.12 -6.37 -3.74
CA CYS A 411 -1.00 -7.52 -3.82
C CYS A 411 -0.39 -8.54 -4.78
N PRO A 412 -0.48 -9.85 -4.49
CA PRO A 412 -0.01 -10.87 -5.41
C PRO A 412 -0.69 -10.71 -6.77
N ALA A 413 0.11 -10.55 -7.82
CA ALA A 413 -0.38 -10.47 -9.19
C ALA A 413 0.70 -10.97 -10.16
N SER A 414 0.27 -11.45 -11.31
CA SER A 414 1.13 -11.84 -12.42
C SER A 414 0.55 -11.23 -13.69
N PHE A 415 1.42 -10.58 -14.47
CA PHE A 415 1.08 -9.97 -15.73
C PHE A 415 2.00 -10.52 -16.82
N THR A 416 1.46 -10.64 -18.02
CA THR A 416 2.17 -10.96 -19.25
C THR A 416 2.05 -9.78 -20.20
N THR A 417 3.18 -9.32 -20.71
CA THR A 417 3.25 -8.27 -21.72
C THR A 417 2.96 -8.87 -23.09
N ARG A 418 2.09 -8.21 -23.87
CA ARG A 418 1.81 -8.54 -25.27
C ARG A 418 1.91 -7.28 -26.11
N VAL A 419 2.47 -7.44 -27.30
CA VAL A 419 2.39 -6.41 -28.34
C VAL A 419 1.22 -6.79 -29.23
N GLU A 420 0.21 -5.93 -29.30
CA GLU A 420 -1.04 -6.16 -30.03
C GLU A 420 -1.10 -5.25 -31.26
N GLU A 421 -1.48 -5.81 -32.42
CA GLU A 421 -1.54 -5.06 -33.68
C GLU A 421 -2.81 -4.20 -33.75
N LEU A 422 -2.64 -2.94 -34.12
CA LEU A 422 -3.73 -1.99 -34.39
C LEU A 422 -3.99 -1.80 -35.90
N GLY A 423 -3.12 -2.37 -36.76
CA GLY A 423 -3.17 -2.27 -38.23
C GLY A 423 -2.09 -1.36 -38.79
N ASN A 424 -1.76 -1.51 -40.08
CA ASN A 424 -0.75 -0.70 -40.81
C ASN A 424 0.61 -0.63 -40.08
N ASP A 425 1.11 -1.76 -39.59
CA ASP A 425 2.34 -1.87 -38.78
C ASP A 425 2.34 -1.05 -37.48
N ILE A 426 1.19 -0.52 -37.07
CA ILE A 426 0.99 0.11 -35.77
C ILE A 426 0.62 -0.96 -34.76
N CYS A 427 1.21 -0.88 -33.57
CA CYS A 427 0.90 -1.75 -32.45
C CYS A 427 0.84 -0.98 -31.12
N GLU A 428 0.37 -1.66 -30.08
CA GLU A 428 0.40 -1.17 -28.70
C GLU A 428 0.93 -2.24 -27.75
N VAL A 429 1.33 -1.83 -26.54
CA VAL A 429 1.75 -2.76 -25.49
C VAL A 429 0.64 -2.91 -24.45
N VAL A 430 0.12 -4.13 -24.32
CA VAL A 430 -0.94 -4.48 -23.35
C VAL A 430 -0.43 -5.50 -22.33
N LEU A 431 -0.65 -5.19 -21.06
CA LEU A 431 -0.31 -6.02 -19.91
C LEU A 431 -1.57 -6.77 -19.45
N HIS A 432 -1.61 -8.07 -19.70
CA HIS A 432 -2.72 -8.94 -19.27
C HIS A 432 -2.34 -9.69 -18.01
N GLY A 433 -3.17 -9.64 -16.97
CA GLY A 433 -2.83 -10.26 -15.72
C GLY A 433 -4.00 -10.69 -14.85
N SER A 434 -3.64 -11.42 -13.80
CA SER A 434 -4.54 -11.78 -12.72
C SER A 434 -3.90 -11.44 -11.39
N GLY A 435 -4.70 -11.05 -10.41
CA GLY A 435 -4.23 -10.66 -9.10
C GLY A 435 -5.22 -10.92 -7.98
N GLN A 436 -4.74 -10.85 -6.75
CA GLN A 436 -5.48 -11.19 -5.55
C GLN A 436 -5.46 -10.07 -4.53
N ILE A 437 -6.64 -9.58 -4.15
CA ILE A 437 -6.81 -8.63 -3.06
C ILE A 437 -7.59 -9.27 -1.90
N GLY A 438 -7.47 -8.74 -0.70
CA GLY A 438 -8.18 -9.26 0.47
C GLY A 438 -7.99 -8.39 1.71
N SER A 439 -8.90 -8.57 2.67
CA SER A 439 -8.89 -7.86 3.97
C SER A 439 -8.19 -8.63 5.08
N GLU A 440 -8.12 -9.96 4.97
CA GLU A 440 -7.59 -10.83 6.01
C GLU A 440 -6.06 -10.79 6.08
N ALA A 441 -5.52 -11.19 7.23
CA ALA A 441 -4.08 -11.28 7.42
C ALA A 441 -3.47 -12.30 6.45
N VAL A 442 -2.31 -11.97 5.90
CA VAL A 442 -1.52 -12.86 5.06
C VAL A 442 -0.10 -12.98 5.62
N LYS A 443 0.67 -13.98 5.18
CA LYS A 443 2.04 -14.14 5.69
C LYS A 443 2.85 -12.86 5.43
N GLY A 444 3.42 -12.29 6.49
CA GLY A 444 4.24 -11.07 6.41
C GLY A 444 3.46 -9.78 6.14
N ARG A 445 2.15 -9.76 6.42
CA ARG A 445 1.34 -8.53 6.43
C ARG A 445 0.13 -8.74 7.34
N GLY A 446 -0.06 -7.84 8.30
CA GLY A 446 -1.22 -7.87 9.19
C GLY A 446 -2.56 -7.74 8.47
N ARG A 447 -3.66 -7.96 9.22
CA ARG A 447 -5.02 -7.75 8.72
C ARG A 447 -5.17 -6.30 8.24
N VAL A 448 -5.96 -6.10 7.18
CA VAL A 448 -6.27 -4.77 6.66
C VAL A 448 -7.02 -3.96 7.72
N SER A 449 -6.51 -2.76 7.99
CA SER A 449 -7.11 -1.85 8.98
C SER A 449 -8.44 -1.30 8.49
N ARG A 450 -9.24 -0.76 9.43
CA ARG A 450 -10.51 -0.11 9.12
C ARG A 450 -10.28 1.08 8.18
N GLY A 451 -11.16 1.25 7.20
CA GLY A 451 -11.12 2.40 6.29
C GLY A 451 -11.41 2.05 4.83
N PHE A 452 -11.21 3.03 3.96
CA PHE A 452 -11.37 2.88 2.52
C PHE A 452 -10.06 2.46 1.87
N TRP A 453 -10.10 1.36 1.14
CA TRP A 453 -8.95 0.79 0.45
C TRP A 453 -9.16 0.80 -1.05
N ASP A 454 -8.43 1.70 -1.70
CA ASP A 454 -8.46 1.92 -3.14
C ASP A 454 -7.58 0.90 -3.85
N VAL A 455 -8.10 0.29 -4.92
CA VAL A 455 -7.38 -0.66 -5.79
C VAL A 455 -6.63 0.08 -6.91
N TRP A 456 -5.32 -0.05 -6.93
CA TRP A 456 -4.45 0.60 -7.91
C TRP A 456 -3.69 -0.42 -8.76
N VAL A 457 -3.45 -0.06 -10.01
CA VAL A 457 -2.58 -0.79 -10.94
C VAL A 457 -1.43 0.13 -11.34
N PRO A 458 -0.27 0.06 -10.67
CA PRO A 458 0.95 0.71 -11.15
C PRO A 458 1.47 0.01 -12.41
N LEU A 459 1.68 0.78 -13.48
CA LEU A 459 2.25 0.34 -14.75
C LEU A 459 3.63 0.99 -14.93
N ARG A 460 4.56 0.23 -15.49
CA ARG A 460 5.89 0.66 -15.87
C ARG A 460 6.09 0.41 -17.36
N GLY A 461 6.70 1.35 -18.05
CA GLY A 461 7.04 1.27 -19.47
C GLY A 461 7.78 2.55 -19.89
N LEU A 462 8.71 2.45 -20.85
CA LEU A 462 9.55 3.57 -21.31
C LEU A 462 10.35 4.28 -20.20
N GLY A 463 10.64 3.59 -19.09
CA GLY A 463 11.25 4.20 -17.90
C GLY A 463 10.30 5.08 -17.07
N LEU A 464 9.02 5.18 -17.46
CA LEU A 464 7.98 5.88 -16.73
C LEU A 464 7.23 4.93 -15.78
N VAL A 465 6.72 5.49 -14.69
CA VAL A 465 5.80 4.80 -13.77
C VAL A 465 4.52 5.61 -13.69
N ARG A 466 3.38 4.98 -13.98
CA ARG A 466 2.06 5.59 -13.95
C ARG A 466 1.09 4.69 -13.19
N LYS A 467 0.17 5.26 -12.40
CA LYS A 467 -0.81 4.47 -11.64
C LYS A 467 -2.21 4.70 -12.19
N ALA A 468 -2.93 3.61 -12.45
CA ALA A 468 -4.36 3.65 -12.79
C ALA A 468 -5.21 3.25 -11.57
N ARG A 469 -6.31 3.98 -11.33
CA ARG A 469 -7.38 3.48 -10.45
C ARG A 469 -8.16 2.42 -11.21
N LEU A 470 -8.33 1.25 -10.61
CA LEU A 470 -9.08 0.16 -11.21
C LEU A 470 -10.59 0.35 -10.98
N GLY A 471 -11.41 0.02 -11.97
CA GLY A 471 -12.86 -0.15 -11.82
C GLY A 471 -13.72 0.78 -12.68
N ALA A 472 -13.26 1.99 -13.01
CA ALA A 472 -14.01 2.91 -13.86
C ALA A 472 -14.31 2.28 -15.22
N ASP A 473 -13.30 1.66 -15.83
CA ASP A 473 -13.42 0.79 -16.99
C ASP A 473 -13.47 -0.68 -16.51
N ARG A 474 -14.59 -1.37 -16.77
CA ARG A 474 -14.84 -2.74 -16.33
C ARG A 474 -15.83 -3.48 -17.22
N ALA A 475 -15.77 -4.81 -17.20
CA ALA A 475 -16.75 -5.66 -17.87
C ALA A 475 -18.13 -5.62 -17.16
N PRO A 476 -19.26 -5.71 -17.89
CA PRO A 476 -20.61 -5.58 -17.30
C PRO A 476 -20.92 -6.58 -16.17
N GLU A 477 -20.38 -7.79 -16.23
CA GLU A 477 -20.58 -8.84 -15.24
C GLU A 477 -19.94 -8.54 -13.87
N VAL A 478 -19.02 -7.57 -13.82
CA VAL A 478 -18.28 -7.22 -12.60
C VAL A 478 -19.22 -6.61 -11.55
N ASP A 479 -20.16 -5.75 -11.95
CA ASP A 479 -21.09 -5.09 -11.03
C ASP A 479 -21.94 -6.12 -10.25
N ALA A 480 -22.42 -7.16 -10.93
CA ALA A 480 -23.19 -8.23 -10.31
C ALA A 480 -22.35 -9.11 -9.36
N ALA A 481 -21.06 -9.30 -9.68
CA ALA A 481 -20.14 -10.09 -8.85
C ALA A 481 -19.69 -9.36 -7.58
N CYS A 482 -19.82 -8.03 -7.55
CA CYS A 482 -19.43 -7.14 -6.46
C CYS A 482 -20.44 -7.18 -5.30
N VAL A 483 -20.44 -8.29 -4.55
CA VAL A 483 -21.29 -8.49 -3.35
C VAL A 483 -20.54 -8.14 -2.07
N PRO A 484 -21.21 -7.56 -1.04
CA PRO A 484 -20.60 -7.33 0.27
C PRO A 484 -20.21 -8.65 0.93
N ALA A 485 -19.25 -8.61 1.86
CA ALA A 485 -18.81 -9.79 2.61
C ALA A 485 -18.78 -9.57 4.12
N SER A 486 -18.94 -10.66 4.87
CA SER A 486 -18.68 -10.76 6.32
C SER A 486 -17.62 -11.83 6.59
N LEU A 487 -16.44 -11.41 7.05
CA LEU A 487 -15.22 -12.22 7.07
C LEU A 487 -14.51 -12.25 8.43
N GLY A 488 -13.95 -13.42 8.77
CA GLY A 488 -13.05 -13.61 9.92
C GLY A 488 -13.74 -13.92 11.26
N SER A 489 -12.96 -13.82 12.34
CA SER A 489 -13.41 -14.01 13.72
C SER A 489 -12.70 -13.00 14.64
N PRO A 490 -13.42 -12.01 15.23
CA PRO A 490 -14.82 -11.71 14.98
C PRO A 490 -15.07 -11.29 13.52
N ALA A 491 -16.28 -11.56 13.04
CA ALA A 491 -16.68 -11.25 11.68
C ALA A 491 -16.69 -9.72 11.44
N ARG A 492 -16.15 -9.28 10.31
CA ARG A 492 -16.10 -7.86 9.91
C ARG A 492 -16.67 -7.70 8.51
N ALA A 493 -17.39 -6.61 8.29
CA ALA A 493 -17.85 -6.24 6.96
C ALA A 493 -16.67 -5.84 6.06
N VAL A 494 -16.70 -6.32 4.83
CA VAL A 494 -15.77 -5.96 3.75
C VAL A 494 -16.61 -5.73 2.51
N ILE A 495 -16.73 -4.47 2.10
CA ILE A 495 -17.71 -4.08 1.11
C ILE A 495 -17.01 -3.50 -0.11
N PRO A 496 -16.86 -4.28 -1.19
CA PRO A 496 -16.40 -3.74 -2.46
C PRO A 496 -17.52 -2.89 -3.07
N TYR A 497 -17.18 -1.69 -3.53
CA TYR A 497 -18.11 -0.78 -4.18
C TYR A 497 -17.39 0.11 -5.21
N PHE A 498 -18.17 0.75 -6.08
CA PHE A 498 -17.67 1.72 -7.05
C PHE A 498 -17.96 3.15 -6.57
N THR A 499 -16.94 4.00 -6.53
CA THR A 499 -17.04 5.37 -5.99
C THR A 499 -17.89 6.27 -6.89
N HIS A 500 -18.59 7.26 -6.33
CA HIS A 500 -19.18 8.35 -7.11
C HIS A 500 -18.25 9.60 -7.08
N PRO A 501 -18.11 10.37 -8.17
CA PRO A 501 -18.65 10.16 -9.52
C PRO A 501 -17.73 9.28 -10.41
N HIS A 502 -16.54 8.89 -9.93
CA HIS A 502 -15.49 8.34 -10.79
C HIS A 502 -15.56 6.83 -11.07
N SER A 503 -16.55 6.13 -10.54
CA SER A 503 -16.81 4.69 -10.69
C SER A 503 -15.62 3.75 -10.41
N ASN A 504 -14.67 4.15 -9.55
CA ASN A 504 -13.50 3.34 -9.21
C ASN A 504 -13.79 2.31 -8.10
N LEU A 505 -13.15 1.14 -8.17
CA LEU A 505 -13.27 0.10 -7.16
C LEU A 505 -12.55 0.48 -5.86
N THR A 506 -13.28 0.37 -4.75
CA THR A 506 -12.80 0.58 -3.38
C THR A 506 -13.38 -0.50 -2.46
N LEU A 507 -12.62 -0.93 -1.46
CA LEU A 507 -13.12 -1.76 -0.36
C LEU A 507 -13.36 -0.88 0.86
N ASP A 508 -14.60 -0.80 1.35
CA ASP A 508 -14.90 -0.32 2.71
C ASP A 508 -14.68 -1.48 3.69
N VAL A 509 -13.63 -1.36 4.52
CA VAL A 509 -13.25 -2.37 5.50
C VAL A 509 -13.69 -1.93 6.88
N ALA A 510 -14.52 -2.76 7.53
CA ALA A 510 -15.06 -2.55 8.86
C ALA A 510 -15.88 -1.26 9.02
N ARG A 511 -16.77 -1.02 8.05
CA ARG A 511 -17.96 -0.16 8.16
C ARG A 511 -17.60 1.28 8.46
N ARG A 512 -17.07 1.95 7.44
CA ARG A 512 -16.77 3.37 7.51
C ARG A 512 -17.83 4.24 6.85
N ALA A 513 -18.37 3.84 5.69
CA ALA A 513 -19.35 4.63 4.97
C ALA A 513 -20.79 4.20 5.27
N LYS A 514 -21.17 3.01 4.80
CA LYS A 514 -22.54 2.51 4.82
C LYS A 514 -22.62 1.18 5.53
N LYS A 515 -23.80 0.90 6.10
CA LYS A 515 -24.06 -0.37 6.80
C LYS A 515 -24.31 -1.49 5.79
N LEU A 516 -24.08 -2.74 6.18
CA LEU A 516 -24.34 -3.91 5.33
C LEU A 516 -25.79 -3.94 4.83
N ALA A 517 -26.73 -3.52 5.67
CA ALA A 517 -28.15 -3.41 5.32
C ALA A 517 -28.39 -2.58 4.06
N GLU A 518 -27.75 -1.41 3.95
CA GLU A 518 -27.91 -0.50 2.82
C GLU A 518 -27.34 -1.09 1.51
N TYR A 519 -26.31 -1.93 1.59
CA TYR A 519 -25.76 -2.61 0.41
C TYR A 519 -26.55 -3.85 -0.03
N LEU A 520 -27.35 -4.41 0.87
CA LEU A 520 -28.25 -5.52 0.60
C LEU A 520 -29.64 -5.07 0.15
N GLU A 521 -29.96 -3.78 0.30
CA GLU A 521 -31.20 -3.19 -0.18
C GLU A 521 -31.41 -3.48 -1.69
N GLY A 522 -32.61 -3.94 -2.03
CA GLY A 522 -32.97 -4.36 -3.39
C GLY A 522 -32.36 -5.70 -3.84
N ARG A 523 -31.48 -6.35 -3.07
CA ARG A 523 -30.94 -7.67 -3.42
C ARG A 523 -31.88 -8.80 -3.00
N PRO A 524 -31.97 -9.90 -3.77
CA PRO A 524 -32.93 -10.96 -3.49
C PRO A 524 -32.58 -11.76 -2.23
N VAL A 525 -33.56 -11.94 -1.35
CA VAL A 525 -33.50 -12.92 -0.24
C VAL A 525 -34.12 -14.22 -0.71
N ARG A 526 -33.44 -15.36 -0.49
CA ARG A 526 -33.89 -16.67 -0.99
C ARG A 526 -34.11 -17.66 0.14
N ARG A 527 -35.17 -18.47 0.05
CA ARG A 527 -35.43 -19.54 1.01
C ARG A 527 -34.57 -20.76 0.72
N SER A 528 -33.86 -21.25 1.74
CA SER A 528 -33.12 -22.51 1.66
C SER A 528 -34.08 -23.71 1.76
N PRO A 529 -33.91 -24.77 0.95
CA PRO A 529 -34.65 -26.02 1.13
C PRO A 529 -34.20 -26.75 2.40
N GLY A 530 -35.12 -27.24 3.23
CA GLY A 530 -34.80 -28.00 4.43
C GLY A 530 -35.91 -28.03 5.49
N SER A 531 -35.67 -28.77 6.58
CA SER A 531 -36.60 -28.89 7.72
C SER A 531 -36.64 -27.67 8.64
N ARG A 532 -35.63 -26.79 8.55
CA ARG A 532 -35.58 -25.48 9.23
C ARG A 532 -35.65 -24.37 8.19
N THR A 533 -36.43 -23.34 8.49
CA THR A 533 -36.54 -22.15 7.65
C THR A 533 -35.27 -21.32 7.75
N GLU A 534 -34.47 -21.31 6.68
CA GLU A 534 -33.28 -20.47 6.56
C GLU A 534 -33.39 -19.55 5.35
N LEU A 535 -32.91 -18.31 5.51
CA LEU A 535 -32.85 -17.29 4.48
C LEU A 535 -31.41 -17.10 4.04
N ARG A 536 -31.14 -17.27 2.75
CA ARG A 536 -29.85 -17.00 2.12
C ARG A 536 -29.80 -15.54 1.69
N LEU A 537 -28.79 -14.82 2.16
CA LEU A 537 -28.53 -13.43 1.82
C LEU A 537 -27.43 -13.36 0.74
N ASP A 538 -27.47 -12.35 -0.12
CA ASP A 538 -26.37 -12.01 -1.05
C ASP A 538 -25.21 -11.30 -0.35
N LEU A 539 -24.80 -11.89 0.78
CA LEU A 539 -23.66 -11.53 1.60
C LEU A 539 -22.64 -12.66 1.51
N PHE A 540 -21.47 -12.37 0.96
CA PHE A 540 -20.38 -13.33 0.86
C PHE A 540 -19.80 -13.66 2.24
N THR A 541 -19.43 -14.92 2.45
CA THR A 541 -18.78 -15.37 3.68
C THR A 541 -18.04 -16.68 3.45
N THR A 542 -17.21 -17.08 4.39
CA THR A 542 -16.34 -18.25 4.26
C THR A 542 -16.57 -19.23 5.39
N SER A 543 -16.19 -20.50 5.21
CA SER A 543 -16.23 -21.47 6.31
C SER A 543 -15.28 -21.14 7.48
N ALA A 544 -14.32 -20.21 7.26
CA ALA A 544 -13.43 -19.71 8.31
C ALA A 544 -14.05 -18.52 9.08
N THR A 545 -15.14 -17.93 8.58
CA THR A 545 -15.89 -16.90 9.30
C THR A 545 -16.64 -17.56 10.45
N ALA A 546 -16.50 -17.04 11.67
CA ALA A 546 -17.25 -17.56 12.81
C ALA A 546 -18.75 -17.25 12.64
N PRO A 547 -19.65 -18.18 13.01
CA PRO A 547 -21.05 -17.84 13.18
C PRO A 547 -21.21 -16.64 14.10
N SER A 548 -22.10 -15.72 13.76
CA SER A 548 -22.41 -14.56 14.59
C SER A 548 -23.84 -14.64 15.10
N GLU A 549 -24.03 -14.26 16.36
CA GLU A 549 -25.37 -13.94 16.85
C GLU A 549 -25.87 -12.68 16.14
N THR A 550 -27.15 -12.64 15.83
CA THR A 550 -27.76 -11.59 15.02
C THR A 550 -29.21 -11.40 15.47
N THR A 551 -29.68 -10.17 15.41
CA THR A 551 -31.02 -9.82 15.86
C THR A 551 -31.99 -9.76 14.70
N LEU A 552 -33.08 -10.52 14.79
CA LEU A 552 -34.26 -10.36 13.95
C LEU A 552 -35.20 -9.35 14.61
N VAL A 553 -35.85 -8.54 13.79
CA VAL A 553 -36.87 -7.58 14.21
C VAL A 553 -38.17 -7.96 13.51
N LEU A 554 -39.23 -8.14 14.29
CA LEU A 554 -40.60 -8.25 13.80
C LEU A 554 -41.30 -6.92 14.05
N SER A 555 -41.78 -6.28 12.99
CA SER A 555 -42.61 -5.07 13.08
C SER A 555 -43.99 -5.31 12.44
N PRO A 556 -45.05 -4.61 12.91
CA PRO A 556 -46.38 -4.73 12.31
C PRO A 556 -46.34 -4.50 10.79
N ALA A 557 -47.07 -5.32 10.02
CA ALA A 557 -47.04 -5.24 8.56
C ALA A 557 -47.77 -4.01 8.01
N ASP A 558 -48.77 -3.51 8.74
CA ASP A 558 -49.58 -2.33 8.42
C ASP A 558 -48.84 -1.00 8.61
N GLY A 559 -47.62 -1.03 9.16
CA GLY A 559 -46.83 0.17 9.43
C GLY A 559 -47.34 0.98 10.62
N SER A 560 -48.22 0.42 11.44
CA SER A 560 -48.63 1.02 12.71
C SER A 560 -47.44 1.12 13.68
N ASP A 561 -47.43 2.14 14.55
CA ASP A 561 -46.44 2.32 15.64
C ASP A 561 -46.54 1.27 16.77
N GLY A 562 -47.06 0.07 16.46
CA GLY A 562 -47.12 -1.04 17.38
C GLY A 562 -45.72 -1.53 17.82
N PRO A 563 -45.62 -2.22 18.97
CA PRO A 563 -44.33 -2.62 19.53
C PRO A 563 -43.60 -3.61 18.60
N SER A 564 -42.36 -3.28 18.25
CA SER A 564 -41.47 -4.22 17.55
C SER A 564 -40.95 -5.30 18.50
N HIS A 565 -40.83 -6.54 18.04
CA HIS A 565 -40.28 -7.64 18.82
C HIS A 565 -38.90 -8.05 18.30
N GLN A 566 -37.95 -8.27 19.20
CA GLN A 566 -36.59 -8.71 18.86
C GLN A 566 -36.40 -10.19 19.18
N LEU A 567 -35.81 -10.92 18.24
CA LEU A 567 -35.48 -12.34 18.40
C LEU A 567 -33.99 -12.55 18.12
N ARG A 568 -33.33 -13.35 18.95
CA ARG A 568 -31.94 -13.76 18.70
C ARG A 568 -31.90 -14.93 17.71
N THR A 569 -30.99 -14.83 16.75
CA THR A 569 -30.72 -15.90 15.79
C THR A 569 -29.23 -15.96 15.44
N GLY A 570 -28.85 -16.93 14.61
CA GLY A 570 -27.49 -17.09 14.11
C GLY A 570 -27.39 -16.84 12.60
N LEU A 571 -26.37 -16.08 12.21
CA LEU A 571 -25.90 -15.98 10.83
C LEU A 571 -24.73 -16.97 10.65
N ARG A 572 -24.88 -17.91 9.72
CA ARG A 572 -23.89 -18.98 9.49
C ARG A 572 -23.34 -18.94 8.07
N PRO A 573 -22.05 -19.26 7.88
CA PRO A 573 -21.48 -19.40 6.56
C PRO A 573 -21.88 -20.72 5.91
N VAL A 574 -22.43 -20.65 4.70
CA VAL A 574 -22.80 -21.80 3.89
C VAL A 574 -22.35 -21.56 2.45
N ASP A 575 -21.29 -22.27 2.04
CA ASP A 575 -20.76 -22.30 0.67
C ASP A 575 -20.69 -20.93 -0.04
N GLY A 576 -19.99 -19.96 0.58
CA GLY A 576 -19.80 -18.65 -0.02
C GLY A 576 -20.93 -17.65 0.19
N ARG A 577 -21.96 -18.00 0.98
CA ARG A 577 -23.09 -17.12 1.32
C ARG A 577 -23.50 -17.22 2.78
N ALA A 578 -24.04 -16.12 3.30
CA ALA A 578 -24.55 -16.06 4.66
C ALA A 578 -25.97 -16.61 4.71
N HIS A 579 -26.21 -17.54 5.63
CA HIS A 579 -27.51 -18.15 5.90
C HIS A 579 -27.99 -17.70 7.27
N LEU A 580 -29.17 -17.10 7.31
CA LEU A 580 -29.83 -16.63 8.50
C LEU A 580 -30.91 -17.63 8.90
N ALA A 581 -30.84 -18.15 10.13
CA ALA A 581 -31.91 -19.00 10.64
C ALA A 581 -33.13 -18.15 11.03
N VAL A 582 -34.33 -18.60 10.71
CA VAL A 582 -35.57 -18.00 11.21
C VAL A 582 -36.10 -18.89 12.35
N PRO A 583 -36.26 -18.37 13.57
CA PRO A 583 -36.85 -19.13 14.67
C PRO A 583 -38.24 -19.64 14.30
N GLY A 584 -38.54 -20.89 14.64
CA GLY A 584 -39.86 -21.48 14.34
C GLY A 584 -41.01 -20.88 15.17
N ARG A 585 -40.69 -20.21 16.29
CA ARG A 585 -41.66 -19.55 17.17
C ARG A 585 -41.10 -18.22 17.69
N ALA A 586 -42.00 -17.26 17.92
CA ALA A 586 -41.79 -15.98 18.57
C ALA A 586 -42.82 -15.84 19.72
N PRO A 587 -42.47 -16.31 20.93
CA PRO A 587 -43.36 -16.20 22.09
C PRO A 587 -43.68 -14.73 22.39
N GLY A 588 -44.93 -14.45 22.76
CA GLY A 588 -45.37 -13.08 23.12
C GLY A 588 -45.67 -12.16 21.94
N VAL A 589 -45.52 -12.63 20.69
CA VAL A 589 -45.91 -11.88 19.48
C VAL A 589 -47.36 -12.21 19.12
N ALA A 590 -48.17 -11.17 18.89
CA ALA A 590 -49.58 -11.34 18.56
C ALA A 590 -49.77 -12.02 17.19
N PRO A 591 -50.82 -12.85 17.01
CA PRO A 591 -51.12 -13.48 15.72
C PRO A 591 -51.46 -12.43 14.65
N GLY A 592 -50.95 -12.60 13.43
CA GLY A 592 -51.20 -11.66 12.33
C GLY A 592 -50.04 -11.58 11.33
N PRO A 593 -50.12 -10.66 10.35
CA PRO A 593 -49.04 -10.36 9.41
C PRO A 593 -47.98 -9.45 10.04
N TRP A 594 -46.71 -9.76 9.81
CA TRP A 594 -45.55 -9.04 10.32
C TRP A 594 -44.49 -8.88 9.23
N LYS A 595 -43.71 -7.79 9.30
CA LYS A 595 -42.48 -7.62 8.52
C LYS A 595 -41.31 -8.22 9.30
N LEU A 596 -40.53 -9.08 8.66
CA LEU A 596 -39.31 -9.65 9.21
C LEU A 596 -38.11 -8.87 8.68
N ALA A 597 -37.27 -8.39 9.59
CA ALA A 597 -36.03 -7.68 9.28
C ALA A 597 -34.86 -8.20 10.12
N VAL A 598 -33.63 -7.86 9.74
CA VAL A 598 -32.41 -8.30 10.43
C VAL A 598 -31.42 -7.16 10.66
N ARG A 599 -30.78 -7.13 11.83
CA ARG A 599 -29.68 -6.22 12.14
C ARG A 599 -28.35 -6.94 11.99
N LEU A 600 -27.63 -6.69 10.89
CA LEU A 600 -26.39 -7.39 10.54
C LEU A 600 -25.13 -6.82 11.18
N ASP A 601 -25.20 -5.58 11.65
CA ASP A 601 -24.02 -4.83 12.10
C ASP A 601 -23.93 -4.61 13.62
N GLY A 602 -24.99 -4.95 14.34
CA GLY A 602 -25.12 -4.76 15.78
C GLY A 602 -26.56 -4.41 16.16
N ASP A 603 -26.88 -4.51 17.45
CA ASP A 603 -28.26 -4.36 17.93
C ASP A 603 -28.84 -2.95 17.77
N LYS A 604 -27.97 -1.94 17.58
CA LYS A 604 -28.38 -0.53 17.41
C LYS A 604 -28.48 -0.11 15.95
N ASP A 605 -28.22 -1.02 15.01
CA ASP A 605 -28.22 -0.71 13.58
C ASP A 605 -29.63 -0.81 12.95
N PRO A 606 -29.89 -0.10 11.83
CA PRO A 606 -31.14 -0.22 11.10
C PRO A 606 -31.37 -1.67 10.68
N ALA A 607 -32.63 -2.09 10.76
CA ALA A 607 -33.03 -3.41 10.37
C ALA A 607 -33.21 -3.48 8.85
N PHE A 608 -32.54 -4.44 8.22
CA PHE A 608 -32.71 -4.76 6.80
C PHE A 608 -33.96 -5.62 6.62
N HIS A 609 -34.97 -5.13 5.91
CA HIS A 609 -36.18 -5.90 5.62
C HIS A 609 -35.84 -7.12 4.76
N LEU A 610 -36.32 -8.28 5.18
CA LEU A 610 -36.06 -9.55 4.52
C LEU A 610 -37.25 -10.02 3.71
N CYS A 611 -38.41 -10.07 4.36
CA CYS A 611 -39.66 -10.56 3.80
C CYS A 611 -40.81 -10.33 4.79
N ASP A 612 -42.03 -10.55 4.32
CA ASP A 612 -43.20 -10.62 5.18
C ASP A 612 -43.42 -12.03 5.70
N VAL A 613 -43.96 -12.12 6.92
CA VAL A 613 -44.22 -13.37 7.63
C VAL A 613 -45.60 -13.32 8.30
N THR A 614 -46.16 -14.49 8.57
CA THR A 614 -47.38 -14.62 9.38
C THR A 614 -47.04 -15.32 10.69
N VAL A 615 -47.50 -14.74 11.80
CA VAL A 615 -47.41 -15.32 13.13
C VAL A 615 -48.77 -15.94 13.46
N ALA A 616 -48.80 -17.25 13.73
CA ALA A 616 -50.02 -17.95 14.13
C ALA A 616 -50.24 -17.88 15.65
N LYS A 617 -51.44 -18.26 16.11
CA LYS A 617 -51.75 -18.44 17.54
C LYS A 617 -50.72 -19.39 18.17
N GLY A 618 -50.11 -18.98 19.28
CA GLY A 618 -48.98 -19.69 19.91
C GLY A 618 -47.60 -19.31 19.37
N GLY A 619 -47.50 -18.25 18.55
CA GLY A 619 -46.25 -17.61 18.15
C GLY A 619 -45.51 -18.28 16.99
N ARG A 620 -46.10 -19.27 16.29
CA ARG A 620 -45.42 -19.96 15.18
C ARG A 620 -45.22 -19.02 13.99
N ILE A 621 -43.98 -18.88 13.53
CA ILE A 621 -43.62 -18.03 12.37
C ILE A 621 -43.69 -18.84 11.08
N THR A 622 -44.37 -18.28 10.07
CA THR A 622 -44.41 -18.83 8.71
C THR A 622 -43.92 -17.77 7.72
N VAL A 623 -42.87 -18.10 6.97
CA VAL A 623 -42.33 -17.21 5.92
C VAL A 623 -43.19 -17.31 4.66
N SER A 624 -43.44 -16.16 4.03
CA SER A 624 -44.26 -16.09 2.82
C SER A 624 -43.82 -17.10 1.74
N PRO A 625 -44.75 -17.85 1.11
CA PRO A 625 -44.46 -18.72 -0.02
C PRO A 625 -43.95 -17.97 -1.26
N SER A 626 -44.21 -16.67 -1.38
CA SER A 626 -43.79 -15.83 -2.51
C SER A 626 -42.27 -15.58 -2.56
N LEU A 627 -41.55 -15.91 -1.49
CA LEU A 627 -40.09 -15.76 -1.45
C LEU A 627 -39.41 -16.80 -2.36
N PRO A 628 -38.55 -16.41 -3.30
CA PRO A 628 -37.93 -17.34 -4.24
C PRO A 628 -37.07 -18.39 -3.51
N ALA A 629 -37.20 -19.64 -3.93
CA ALA A 629 -36.33 -20.72 -3.46
C ALA A 629 -34.92 -20.62 -4.10
N ILE A 630 -33.93 -21.23 -3.46
CA ILE A 630 -32.62 -21.45 -4.09
C ILE A 630 -32.81 -22.44 -5.26
N PRO A 631 -32.31 -22.13 -6.47
CA PRO A 631 -32.42 -23.03 -7.61
C PRO A 631 -31.81 -24.43 -7.33
N PRO A 632 -32.44 -25.52 -7.77
CA PRO A 632 -31.95 -26.88 -7.52
C PRO A 632 -30.55 -27.16 -8.08
N GLU A 633 -30.14 -26.53 -9.18
CA GLU A 633 -28.77 -26.62 -9.71
C GLU A 633 -27.72 -26.07 -8.75
N VAL A 634 -27.98 -24.93 -8.12
CA VAL A 634 -27.09 -24.31 -7.13
C VAL A 634 -26.99 -25.22 -5.90
N MET A 635 -28.09 -25.85 -5.49
CA MET A 635 -28.07 -26.83 -4.40
C MET A 635 -27.28 -28.09 -4.74
N ARG A 636 -27.37 -28.60 -5.98
CA ARG A 636 -26.55 -29.72 -6.46
C ARG A 636 -25.07 -29.36 -6.49
N GLU A 637 -24.74 -28.14 -6.90
CA GLU A 637 -23.37 -27.64 -6.89
C GLU A 637 -22.80 -27.52 -5.47
N ILE A 638 -23.56 -26.92 -4.55
CA ILE A 638 -23.20 -26.83 -3.11
C ILE A 638 -22.97 -28.23 -2.53
N ALA A 639 -23.87 -29.18 -2.81
CA ALA A 639 -23.74 -30.56 -2.34
C ALA A 639 -22.51 -31.26 -2.93
N GLY A 640 -22.22 -31.04 -4.23
CA GLY A 640 -21.04 -31.56 -4.90
C GLY A 640 -19.74 -31.01 -4.32
N ARG A 641 -19.66 -29.70 -4.10
CA ARG A 641 -18.51 -29.03 -3.47
C ARG A 641 -18.27 -29.54 -2.04
N ARG A 642 -19.33 -29.71 -1.25
CA ARG A 642 -19.25 -30.30 0.10
C ARG A 642 -18.72 -31.73 0.09
N ARG A 643 -19.22 -32.59 -0.79
CA ARG A 643 -18.72 -33.98 -0.95
C ARG A 643 -17.23 -33.98 -1.30
N LYS A 644 -16.81 -33.16 -2.28
CA LYS A 644 -15.39 -33.01 -2.65
C LYS A 644 -14.54 -32.51 -1.48
N ALA A 645 -15.01 -31.52 -0.73
CA ALA A 645 -14.29 -30.98 0.44
C ALA A 645 -14.16 -32.02 1.56
N MET A 646 -15.21 -32.79 1.84
CA MET A 646 -15.21 -33.87 2.82
C MET A 646 -14.25 -34.98 2.42
N LEU A 647 -14.26 -35.38 1.14
CA LEU A 647 -13.35 -36.36 0.57
C LEU A 647 -11.89 -35.89 0.67
N ARG A 648 -11.61 -34.61 0.30
CA ARG A 648 -10.27 -34.01 0.46
C ARG A 648 -9.82 -33.99 1.92
N ARG A 649 -10.73 -33.71 2.87
CA ARG A 649 -10.43 -33.70 4.31
C ARG A 649 -10.16 -35.10 4.85
N ALA A 650 -10.94 -36.10 4.45
CA ALA A 650 -10.72 -37.51 4.77
C ALA A 650 -9.39 -38.02 4.20
N LEU A 651 -9.09 -37.73 2.92
CA LEU A 651 -7.82 -38.08 2.28
C LEU A 651 -6.61 -37.41 2.97
N ARG A 652 -6.75 -36.16 3.44
CA ARG A 652 -5.68 -35.49 4.22
C ARG A 652 -5.53 -36.05 5.63
N ALA A 653 -6.62 -36.43 6.30
CA ALA A 653 -6.60 -37.02 7.64
C ALA A 653 -5.96 -38.42 7.63
N VAL A 654 -6.25 -39.23 6.63
CA VAL A 654 -5.70 -40.59 6.46
C VAL A 654 -4.30 -40.54 5.83
N GLY A 655 -4.11 -39.74 4.78
CA GLY A 655 -2.85 -39.68 4.03
C GLY A 655 -1.76 -38.82 4.68
N GLY A 656 -2.12 -37.83 5.51
CA GLY A 656 -1.15 -36.93 6.16
C GLY A 656 -0.15 -37.66 7.08
N PRO A 657 -0.60 -38.56 7.97
CA PRO A 657 0.26 -39.39 8.81
C PRO A 657 1.10 -40.39 8.00
N LEU A 658 0.53 -41.04 6.99
CA LEU A 658 1.23 -42.00 6.11
C LEU A 658 2.32 -41.34 5.27
N VAL A 659 2.04 -40.16 4.69
CA VAL A 659 3.02 -39.40 3.88
C VAL A 659 4.14 -38.83 4.75
N ARG A 660 3.90 -38.50 6.03
CA ARG A 660 4.96 -38.05 6.96
C ARG A 660 5.97 -39.15 7.30
N ARG A 661 5.57 -40.41 7.24
CA ARG A 661 6.44 -41.59 7.47
C ARG A 661 7.28 -41.97 6.25
N LEU A 662 7.05 -41.37 5.08
CA LEU A 662 7.83 -41.65 3.86
C LEU A 662 9.18 -40.89 3.82
N PRO A 663 10.21 -41.42 3.16
CA PRO A 663 11.46 -40.71 2.85
C PRO A 663 11.22 -39.41 2.06
N ALA A 664 12.10 -38.42 2.20
CA ALA A 664 11.91 -37.06 1.65
C ALA A 664 11.67 -37.02 0.12
N LYS A 665 12.38 -37.87 -0.64
CA LYS A 665 12.20 -37.99 -2.11
C LYS A 665 10.81 -38.55 -2.46
N SER A 666 10.30 -39.50 -1.69
CA SER A 666 8.99 -40.15 -1.89
C SER A 666 7.81 -39.25 -1.49
N ARG A 667 7.99 -38.36 -0.49
CA ARG A 667 7.00 -37.34 -0.11
C ARG A 667 6.66 -36.38 -1.26
N LYS A 668 7.66 -35.97 -2.04
CA LYS A 668 7.49 -35.03 -3.17
C LYS A 668 6.67 -35.67 -4.30
N ARG A 669 6.90 -36.96 -4.58
CA ARG A 669 6.09 -37.76 -5.54
C ARG A 669 4.66 -37.97 -5.04
N ALA A 670 4.47 -38.40 -3.79
CA ALA A 670 3.14 -38.61 -3.21
C ALA A 670 2.29 -37.34 -3.18
N ARG A 671 2.88 -36.18 -2.85
CA ARG A 671 2.21 -34.87 -2.90
C ARG A 671 1.79 -34.44 -4.31
N ARG A 672 2.62 -34.73 -5.33
CA ARG A 672 2.28 -34.47 -6.74
C ARG A 672 1.16 -35.38 -7.24
N LEU A 673 1.16 -36.65 -6.85
CA LEU A 673 0.08 -37.59 -7.19
C LEU A 673 -1.25 -37.15 -6.55
N ALA A 674 -1.23 -36.82 -5.25
CA ALA A 674 -2.41 -36.33 -4.54
C ALA A 674 -2.97 -35.03 -5.13
N ALA A 675 -2.12 -34.13 -5.62
CA ALA A 675 -2.55 -32.90 -6.30
C ALA A 675 -3.27 -33.19 -7.64
N ARG A 676 -2.90 -34.24 -8.37
CA ARG A 676 -3.58 -34.67 -9.61
C ARG A 676 -4.96 -35.26 -9.38
N PHE A 677 -5.16 -35.99 -8.28
CA PHE A 677 -6.46 -36.57 -7.91
C PHE A 677 -7.40 -35.59 -7.18
N THR A 678 -6.89 -34.43 -6.75
CA THR A 678 -7.66 -33.43 -6.01
C THR A 678 -7.87 -32.12 -6.76
N GLY A 679 -7.46 -32.01 -8.04
CA GLY A 679 -7.74 -30.87 -8.92
C GLY A 679 -9.23 -30.62 -9.09
#